data_AF-A0A7S4IC32-F1
#
_entry.id   AF-A0A7S4IC32-F1
#
_cell.length_a   1.000
_cell.length_b   1.000
_cell.length_c   1.000
_cell.angle_alpha   90.00
_cell.angle_beta   90.00
_cell.angle_gamma   90.00
#
_symmetry.space_group_name_H-M   'P 1'
#
loop_
_entity.id
_entity.type
_entity.pdbx_description
1 polymer ?
#
loop_
_entity_poly.entity_id
_entity_poly.type
_entity_poly.pdbx_seq_one_letter_code
_entity_poly.pdbx_strand_id
1 'polypeptide(L)'
;FLSFDMARRKAKTKEPAPARSGLLWIVGLTIGILWLAIGVAAYVKLGGVQVPPPGSTRSETLQPLSPDEVQSVMTEKKKGLMERYQAGKTDSFTEDEVEWMLQSKDAYLILLGAEVLEKREDHERAIDIYEKFIALDRTKDDIPSSFFDIAFNKLIVHHATANDAGSLGRVVKKAVQERDHDLYIDRWFAMWIETLLSSKKMDEAYNVASECLAIFESTNIDPKFCLERIGALETRRGNIKEGREYYIRGYQGAAREWVDSQGKLCPAQVVPLAFDDLPEDIRDLKTETMYATLEISDSEADTSCSEQAWPFHSKEGNLEYFLGHKYEELGCYDAKETTVHIMNDVSVSGEYKIISKENDNSCVLYIPGYPFLEAKAQPLSSYNNLPVKNLDNVLFLHTFDANFHHFTSECLSKIFLALEHPQLKDIKNLTFLMSRTPVSEQFVDLLGIRDRTEFYEPAKHRYLIHQLYVIEWNVTKELFKPLYYPVEHYIPPSSVLHMTHQKLLGLIPTDNERNLVVFIQRNEEQRSIRDHTKLYQMFDYVAEKFGLEFQVHNSQELSVSEQMQLAHRAVALIGYHGAGLANMMFCQEDTAIIEIPVFPTEVSPFARMASILRFPYYTVPKASIGRYDSVESLPQDSMAQLEHTLYLSLVSFGLTPQ
;
A
#
# COMPACT_ATOMS: atom_id res chain seq x y z
N PHE A 1 45.26 -8.19 -5.86
CA PHE A 1 46.07 -8.11 -7.10
C PHE A 1 46.15 -9.50 -7.70
N LEU A 2 45.64 -9.64 -8.94
CA LEU A 2 45.68 -10.80 -9.85
C LEU A 2 44.80 -12.00 -9.44
N SER A 3 43.51 -11.99 -9.81
CA SER A 3 42.93 -12.41 -11.11
C SER A 3 42.84 -13.93 -11.27
N PHE A 4 41.63 -14.49 -11.30
CA PHE A 4 41.37 -15.66 -12.14
C PHE A 4 39.95 -15.67 -12.70
N ASP A 5 39.95 -15.87 -14.00
CA ASP A 5 38.89 -15.79 -14.99
C ASP A 5 38.08 -17.11 -15.02
N MET A 6 36.75 -17.02 -15.06
CA MET A 6 35.84 -18.17 -15.13
C MET A 6 35.46 -18.48 -16.57
N ALA A 7 36.04 -19.55 -17.13
CA ALA A 7 35.61 -20.15 -18.37
C ALA A 7 34.48 -21.17 -18.15
N ARG A 8 33.33 -20.93 -18.79
CA ARG A 8 32.21 -21.86 -18.98
C ARG A 8 32.65 -23.18 -19.63
N ARG A 9 32.07 -24.32 -19.19
CA ARG A 9 31.67 -25.42 -20.09
C ARG A 9 30.52 -26.26 -19.52
N LYS A 10 29.49 -26.44 -20.36
CA LYS A 10 28.38 -27.39 -20.24
C LYS A 10 28.89 -28.84 -20.42
N ALA A 11 28.31 -29.79 -19.70
CA ALA A 11 28.03 -31.14 -20.23
C ALA A 11 26.94 -31.86 -19.41
N LYS A 12 25.94 -32.38 -20.13
CA LYS A 12 24.93 -33.36 -19.68
C LYS A 12 25.56 -34.75 -19.61
N THR A 13 25.14 -35.59 -18.66
CA THR A 13 24.82 -37.03 -18.89
C THR A 13 23.98 -37.61 -17.74
N LYS A 14 23.09 -38.54 -18.12
CA LYS A 14 22.13 -39.30 -17.30
C LYS A 14 22.71 -40.65 -16.81
N GLU A 15 22.15 -41.12 -15.69
CA GLU A 15 21.93 -42.52 -15.23
C GLU A 15 23.13 -43.38 -14.74
N PRO A 16 22.90 -44.49 -13.96
CA PRO A 16 22.01 -44.69 -12.82
C PRO A 16 22.74 -45.34 -11.59
N ALA A 17 21.99 -45.61 -10.50
CA ALA A 17 22.41 -46.08 -9.17
C ALA A 17 23.30 -47.36 -9.09
N PRO A 18 23.92 -47.64 -7.92
CA PRO A 18 23.30 -48.67 -7.06
C PRO A 18 23.39 -48.44 -5.54
N ALA A 19 22.54 -49.19 -4.84
CA ALA A 19 22.32 -49.27 -3.40
C ALA A 19 23.53 -49.80 -2.59
N ARG A 20 23.66 -49.33 -1.33
CA ARG A 20 23.55 -50.13 -0.08
C ARG A 20 24.15 -49.41 1.14
N SER A 21 23.66 -49.84 2.31
CA SER A 21 24.07 -49.59 3.70
C SER A 21 23.50 -48.31 4.33
N GLY A 22 22.92 -48.33 5.53
CA GLY A 22 22.75 -49.38 6.52
C GLY A 22 22.50 -48.73 7.88
N LEU A 23 21.61 -49.32 8.68
CA LEU A 23 21.53 -49.25 10.15
C LEU A 23 21.79 -47.89 10.81
N LEU A 24 20.74 -47.20 11.30
CA LEU A 24 20.79 -46.46 12.59
C LEU A 24 19.46 -45.81 13.05
N TRP A 25 18.30 -46.48 13.00
CA TRP A 25 17.08 -45.93 13.63
C TRP A 25 16.14 -46.99 14.21
N ILE A 26 16.60 -47.76 15.22
CA ILE A 26 15.72 -48.53 16.13
C ILE A 26 16.37 -48.57 17.53
N VAL A 27 16.41 -47.43 18.24
CA VAL A 27 16.65 -47.38 19.70
C VAL A 27 15.82 -46.27 20.40
N GLY A 28 15.26 -45.29 19.68
CA GLY A 28 14.53 -44.17 20.30
C GLY A 28 13.05 -44.43 20.69
N LEU A 29 12.40 -45.47 20.16
CA LEU A 29 10.94 -45.61 20.28
C LEU A 29 10.46 -46.47 21.47
N THR A 30 11.37 -47.07 22.24
CA THR A 30 11.02 -47.98 23.35
C THR A 30 11.12 -47.34 24.74
N ILE A 31 11.58 -46.08 24.84
CA ILE A 31 11.71 -45.35 26.11
C ILE A 31 10.54 -44.38 26.37
N GLY A 32 9.81 -43.95 25.32
CA GLY A 32 8.67 -43.03 25.45
C GLY A 32 7.36 -43.70 25.95
N ILE A 33 7.16 -44.99 25.67
CA ILE A 33 5.90 -45.69 26.01
C ILE A 33 5.86 -46.15 27.47
N LEU A 34 7.02 -46.25 28.14
CA LEU A 34 7.09 -46.66 29.56
C LEU A 34 6.86 -45.50 30.55
N TRP A 35 7.02 -44.24 30.12
CA TRP A 35 6.77 -43.06 30.96
C TRP A 35 5.29 -42.63 30.98
N LEU A 36 4.55 -42.89 29.90
CA LEU A 36 3.09 -42.66 29.85
C LEU A 36 2.28 -43.66 30.68
N ALA A 37 2.81 -44.87 30.90
CA ALA A 37 2.15 -45.89 31.73
C ALA A 37 2.33 -45.68 33.25
N ILE A 38 3.35 -44.93 33.67
CA ILE A 38 3.64 -44.65 35.09
C ILE A 38 2.99 -43.32 35.55
N GLY A 39 2.80 -42.36 34.64
CA GLY A 39 2.14 -41.07 34.94
C GLY A 39 0.63 -41.16 35.18
N VAL A 40 -0.06 -42.13 34.57
CA VAL A 40 -1.52 -42.29 34.70
C VAL A 40 -1.92 -43.02 36.00
N ALA A 41 -1.00 -43.78 36.61
CA ALA A 41 -1.25 -44.48 37.88
C ALA A 41 -1.11 -43.59 39.14
N ALA A 42 -0.53 -42.39 39.01
CA ALA A 42 -0.33 -41.45 40.13
C ALA A 42 -1.41 -40.36 40.25
N TYR A 43 -2.24 -40.14 39.21
CA TYR A 43 -3.27 -39.09 39.21
C TYR A 43 -4.64 -39.54 39.75
N VAL A 44 -4.83 -40.85 40.01
CA VAL A 44 -6.13 -41.42 40.43
C VAL A 44 -6.23 -41.65 41.94
N LYS A 45 -5.25 -41.22 42.76
CA LYS A 45 -5.21 -41.57 44.20
C LYS A 45 -5.39 -40.43 45.21
N LEU A 46 -5.80 -39.22 44.79
CA LEU A 46 -6.10 -38.13 45.74
C LEU A 46 -7.27 -37.26 45.22
N GLY A 47 -8.49 -37.57 45.65
CA GLY A 47 -9.66 -36.76 45.37
C GLY A 47 -10.95 -37.52 45.65
N GLY A 48 -11.42 -37.48 46.91
CA GLY A 48 -12.64 -38.14 47.33
C GLY A 48 -13.87 -37.55 46.67
N VAL A 49 -14.56 -38.35 45.87
CA VAL A 49 -15.93 -38.09 45.40
C VAL A 49 -16.80 -39.25 45.84
N GLN A 50 -17.87 -38.94 46.57
CA GLN A 50 -18.84 -39.91 47.05
C GLN A 50 -19.59 -40.54 45.85
N VAL A 51 -19.58 -41.87 45.79
CA VAL A 51 -20.35 -42.66 44.81
C VAL A 51 -21.80 -42.77 45.30
N PRO A 52 -22.81 -42.27 44.56
CA PRO A 52 -24.20 -42.56 44.87
C PRO A 52 -24.56 -43.99 44.46
N PRO A 53 -25.57 -44.61 45.09
CA PRO A 53 -25.91 -46.03 44.86
C PRO A 53 -26.43 -46.26 43.43
N PRO A 54 -26.31 -47.50 42.91
CA PRO A 54 -26.71 -47.84 41.54
C PRO A 54 -28.23 -47.74 41.39
N GLY A 55 -28.70 -46.60 40.87
CA GLY A 55 -30.08 -46.34 40.50
C GLY A 55 -30.27 -46.55 39.00
N SER A 56 -31.21 -47.43 38.67
CA SER A 56 -31.86 -47.69 37.37
C SER A 56 -31.35 -46.91 36.15
N THR A 57 -30.81 -47.64 35.17
CA THR A 57 -30.84 -47.24 33.75
C THR A 57 -32.30 -47.16 33.30
N ARG A 58 -32.96 -46.03 33.58
CA ARG A 58 -34.11 -45.60 32.78
C ARG A 58 -33.55 -45.10 31.46
N SER A 59 -33.80 -45.88 30.41
CA SER A 59 -33.89 -45.36 29.06
C SER A 59 -34.98 -44.28 29.08
N GLU A 60 -34.63 -43.05 29.44
CA GLU A 60 -35.45 -41.90 29.14
C GLU A 60 -35.46 -41.78 27.62
N THR A 61 -36.56 -42.24 27.03
CA THR A 61 -36.97 -41.86 25.70
C THR A 61 -37.05 -40.34 25.71
N LEU A 62 -35.97 -39.68 25.25
CA LEU A 62 -35.94 -38.25 25.01
C LEU A 62 -37.16 -37.91 24.19
N GLN A 63 -38.12 -37.18 24.79
CA GLN A 63 -39.24 -36.66 24.04
C GLN A 63 -38.67 -35.63 23.04
N PRO A 64 -39.07 -35.69 21.76
CA PRO A 64 -38.63 -34.72 20.78
C PRO A 64 -39.05 -33.32 21.25
N LEU A 65 -38.10 -32.38 21.21
CA LEU A 65 -38.35 -30.97 21.52
C LEU A 65 -39.49 -30.44 20.64
N SER A 66 -40.32 -29.56 21.20
CA SER A 66 -41.30 -28.81 20.43
C SER A 66 -40.61 -27.85 19.45
N PRO A 67 -41.27 -27.44 18.34
CA PRO A 67 -40.68 -26.49 17.38
C PRO A 67 -40.17 -25.19 18.01
N ASP A 68 -40.85 -24.68 19.04
CA ASP A 68 -40.45 -23.44 19.74
C ASP A 68 -39.19 -23.65 20.60
N GLU A 69 -39.07 -24.81 21.26
CA GLU A 69 -37.86 -25.17 22.02
C GLU A 69 -36.66 -25.37 21.08
N VAL A 70 -36.87 -25.98 19.91
CA VAL A 70 -35.83 -26.08 18.88
C VAL A 70 -35.40 -24.67 18.43
N GLN A 71 -36.34 -23.77 18.15
CA GLN A 71 -36.02 -22.41 17.72
C GLN A 71 -35.27 -21.60 18.79
N SER A 72 -35.64 -21.76 20.07
CA SER A 72 -34.95 -21.11 21.20
C SER A 72 -33.51 -21.60 21.34
N VAL A 73 -33.30 -22.93 21.28
CA VAL A 73 -31.95 -23.53 21.34
C VAL A 73 -31.10 -23.09 20.16
N MET A 74 -31.67 -23.03 18.94
CA MET A 74 -30.97 -22.54 17.75
C MET A 74 -30.58 -21.06 17.89
N THR A 75 -31.45 -20.24 18.49
CA THR A 75 -31.20 -18.81 18.72
C THR A 75 -30.10 -18.59 19.74
N GLU A 76 -30.12 -19.32 20.86
CA GLU A 76 -29.09 -19.23 21.89
C GLU A 76 -27.73 -19.74 21.38
N LYS A 77 -27.72 -20.86 20.65
CA LYS A 77 -26.51 -21.38 20.01
C LYS A 77 -25.94 -20.36 19.01
N LYS A 78 -26.78 -19.79 18.13
CA LYS A 78 -26.37 -18.73 17.19
C LYS A 78 -25.76 -17.55 17.94
N LYS A 79 -26.41 -17.07 19.01
CA LYS A 79 -25.91 -15.96 19.84
C LYS A 79 -24.53 -16.27 20.44
N GLY A 80 -24.34 -17.45 21.01
CA GLY A 80 -23.05 -17.87 21.58
C GLY A 80 -21.93 -18.01 20.54
N LEU A 81 -22.26 -18.41 19.30
CA LEU A 81 -21.30 -18.40 18.19
C LEU A 81 -20.91 -16.97 17.79
N MET A 82 -21.91 -16.08 17.70
CA MET A 82 -21.71 -14.67 17.35
C MET A 82 -20.84 -13.93 18.36
N GLU A 83 -21.11 -14.09 19.65
CA GLU A 83 -20.34 -13.45 20.72
C GLU A 83 -18.86 -13.89 20.69
N ARG A 84 -18.59 -15.18 20.43
CA ARG A 84 -17.21 -15.69 20.28
C ARG A 84 -16.52 -15.14 19.04
N TYR A 85 -17.23 -15.07 17.92
CA TYR A 85 -16.68 -14.51 16.69
C TYR A 85 -16.37 -13.01 16.83
N GLN A 86 -17.29 -12.23 17.40
CA GLN A 86 -17.08 -10.80 17.68
C GLN A 86 -15.94 -10.56 18.68
N ALA A 87 -15.70 -11.51 19.59
CA ALA A 87 -14.54 -11.51 20.48
C ALA A 87 -13.24 -12.00 19.82
N GLY A 88 -13.23 -12.27 18.50
CA GLY A 88 -12.06 -12.74 17.75
C GLY A 88 -11.64 -14.19 18.06
N LYS A 89 -12.47 -14.98 18.76
CA LYS A 89 -12.12 -16.33 19.24
C LYS A 89 -12.42 -17.42 18.22
N THR A 90 -11.95 -17.29 16.99
CA THR A 90 -12.27 -18.25 15.91
C THR A 90 -11.64 -19.63 16.10
N ASP A 91 -10.53 -19.72 16.82
CA ASP A 91 -9.90 -21.01 17.15
C ASP A 91 -10.70 -21.81 18.19
N SER A 92 -11.66 -21.16 18.86
CA SER A 92 -12.48 -21.80 19.89
C SER A 92 -13.69 -22.56 19.35
N PHE A 93 -14.00 -22.46 18.05
CA PHE A 93 -15.09 -23.24 17.46
C PHE A 93 -14.68 -24.73 17.41
N THR A 94 -15.60 -25.66 17.62
CA THR A 94 -15.31 -27.08 17.36
C THR A 94 -15.54 -27.42 15.89
N GLU A 95 -15.04 -28.55 15.39
CA GLU A 95 -15.35 -29.00 14.02
C GLU A 95 -16.86 -29.23 13.85
N ASP A 96 -17.54 -29.82 14.84
CA ASP A 96 -19.00 -30.00 14.82
C ASP A 96 -19.77 -28.66 14.76
N GLU A 97 -19.24 -27.61 15.37
CA GLU A 97 -19.82 -26.27 15.29
C GLU A 97 -19.64 -25.66 13.90
N VAL A 98 -18.47 -25.85 13.29
CA VAL A 98 -18.21 -25.43 11.90
C VAL A 98 -19.13 -26.19 10.94
N GLU A 99 -19.22 -27.51 11.05
CA GLU A 99 -20.15 -28.31 10.23
C GLU A 99 -21.60 -27.86 10.39
N TRP A 100 -22.03 -27.61 11.63
CA TRP A 100 -23.37 -27.13 11.90
C TRP A 100 -23.63 -25.77 11.28
N MET A 101 -22.64 -24.86 11.27
CA MET A 101 -22.72 -23.57 10.60
C MET A 101 -22.86 -23.73 9.07
N LEU A 102 -22.03 -24.59 8.47
CA LEU A 102 -22.02 -24.85 7.02
C LEU A 102 -23.28 -25.56 6.53
N GLN A 103 -23.93 -26.36 7.38
CA GLN A 103 -25.19 -27.05 7.08
C GLN A 103 -26.45 -26.23 7.44
N SER A 104 -26.26 -25.04 8.02
CA SER A 104 -27.36 -24.16 8.40
C SER A 104 -28.12 -23.65 7.16
N LYS A 105 -29.41 -23.33 7.34
CA LYS A 105 -30.19 -22.57 6.33
C LYS A 105 -29.98 -21.05 6.46
N ASP A 106 -29.33 -20.63 7.53
CA ASP A 106 -29.04 -19.22 7.80
C ASP A 106 -27.79 -18.81 7.02
N ALA A 107 -27.98 -17.95 6.02
CA ALA A 107 -26.92 -17.47 5.14
C ALA A 107 -25.73 -16.87 5.90
N TYR A 108 -26.00 -16.15 7.00
CA TYR A 108 -24.95 -15.56 7.82
C TYR A 108 -24.10 -16.65 8.48
N LEU A 109 -24.73 -17.71 9.00
CA LEU A 109 -23.99 -18.81 9.63
C LEU A 109 -23.12 -19.57 8.63
N ILE A 110 -23.58 -19.75 7.38
CA ILE A 110 -22.78 -20.36 6.33
C ILE A 110 -21.50 -19.54 6.08
N LEU A 111 -21.64 -18.22 5.91
CA LEU A 111 -20.50 -17.33 5.69
C LEU A 111 -19.55 -17.28 6.89
N LEU A 112 -20.10 -17.27 8.11
CA LEU A 112 -19.31 -17.35 9.33
C LEU A 112 -18.50 -18.66 9.39
N GLY A 113 -19.12 -19.79 9.04
CA GLY A 113 -18.43 -21.08 8.95
C GLY A 113 -17.28 -21.05 7.94
N ALA A 114 -17.50 -20.46 6.76
CA ALA A 114 -16.46 -20.29 5.74
C ALA A 114 -15.30 -19.40 6.23
N GLU A 115 -15.58 -18.32 6.95
CA GLU A 115 -14.53 -17.45 7.50
C GLU A 115 -13.74 -18.13 8.63
N VAL A 116 -14.39 -18.98 9.43
CA VAL A 116 -13.69 -19.80 10.44
C VAL A 116 -12.76 -20.81 9.77
N LEU A 117 -13.17 -21.45 8.67
CA LEU A 117 -12.30 -22.31 7.86
C LEU A 117 -11.10 -21.52 7.30
N GLU A 118 -11.33 -20.32 6.79
CA GLU A 118 -10.28 -19.43 6.28
C GLU A 118 -9.22 -19.10 7.35
N LYS A 119 -9.67 -18.78 8.58
CA LYS A 119 -8.77 -18.51 9.71
C LYS A 119 -8.00 -19.73 10.22
N ARG A 120 -8.49 -20.93 9.92
CA ARG A 120 -7.81 -22.21 10.18
C ARG A 120 -6.90 -22.65 9.04
N GLU A 121 -6.69 -21.80 8.05
CA GLU A 121 -5.91 -22.09 6.84
C GLU A 121 -6.52 -23.21 5.97
N ASP A 122 -7.80 -23.58 6.18
CA ASP A 122 -8.55 -24.50 5.31
C ASP A 122 -9.19 -23.73 4.14
N HIS A 123 -8.32 -23.11 3.34
CA HIS A 123 -8.74 -22.21 2.27
C HIS A 123 -9.51 -22.92 1.15
N GLU A 124 -9.16 -24.18 0.83
CA GLU A 124 -9.84 -24.95 -0.21
C GLU A 124 -11.32 -25.14 0.14
N ARG A 125 -11.60 -25.51 1.38
CA ARG A 125 -12.95 -25.74 1.87
C ARG A 125 -13.72 -24.43 2.04
N ALA A 126 -13.07 -23.38 2.52
CA ALA A 126 -13.68 -22.05 2.58
C ALA A 126 -14.12 -21.56 1.18
N ILE A 127 -13.24 -21.69 0.17
CA ILE A 127 -13.51 -21.35 -1.22
C ILE A 127 -14.71 -22.15 -1.76
N ASP A 128 -14.75 -23.47 -1.57
CA ASP A 128 -15.87 -24.32 -1.99
C ASP A 128 -17.21 -23.87 -1.37
N ILE A 129 -17.20 -23.47 -0.08
CA ILE A 129 -18.40 -22.93 0.57
C ILE A 129 -18.81 -21.58 -0.03
N TYR A 130 -17.87 -20.66 -0.25
CA TYR A 130 -18.21 -19.39 -0.89
C TYR A 130 -18.74 -19.58 -2.32
N GLU A 131 -18.16 -20.49 -3.11
CA GLU A 131 -18.63 -20.81 -4.47
C GLU A 131 -20.05 -21.37 -4.47
N LYS A 132 -20.35 -22.29 -3.54
CA LYS A 132 -21.70 -22.82 -3.32
C LYS A 132 -22.66 -21.73 -2.88
N PHE A 133 -22.22 -20.83 -2.00
CA PHE A 133 -23.03 -19.74 -1.49
C PHE A 133 -23.44 -18.77 -2.60
N ILE A 134 -22.51 -18.33 -3.44
CA ILE A 134 -22.84 -17.44 -4.58
C ILE A 134 -23.65 -18.15 -5.66
N ALA A 135 -23.79 -19.48 -5.63
CA ALA A 135 -24.65 -20.23 -6.55
C ALA A 135 -26.12 -20.35 -6.08
N LEU A 136 -26.45 -19.87 -4.87
CA LEU A 136 -27.81 -19.85 -4.35
C LEU A 136 -28.72 -18.89 -5.12
N ASP A 137 -30.03 -19.18 -5.15
CA ASP A 137 -31.02 -18.37 -5.86
C ASP A 137 -31.55 -17.26 -4.95
N ARG A 138 -31.07 -16.04 -5.18
CA ARG A 138 -31.44 -14.84 -4.41
C ARG A 138 -32.94 -14.67 -4.23
N THR A 139 -33.72 -14.98 -5.27
CA THR A 139 -35.16 -14.74 -5.26
C THR A 139 -35.94 -15.74 -4.42
N LYS A 140 -35.35 -16.91 -4.18
CA LYS A 140 -36.00 -18.00 -3.42
C LYS A 140 -35.67 -17.97 -1.94
N ASP A 141 -34.48 -17.48 -1.59
CA ASP A 141 -33.93 -17.69 -0.24
C ASP A 141 -33.99 -16.45 0.68
N ASP A 142 -34.54 -15.32 0.21
CA ASP A 142 -34.66 -14.05 0.97
C ASP A 142 -33.34 -13.60 1.63
N ILE A 143 -32.22 -13.85 0.94
CA ILE A 143 -30.86 -13.56 1.43
C ILE A 143 -30.49 -12.11 1.07
N PRO A 144 -30.08 -11.27 2.04
CA PRO A 144 -29.62 -9.91 1.76
C PRO A 144 -28.44 -9.87 0.77
N SER A 145 -28.47 -8.94 -0.19
CA SER A 145 -27.40 -8.77 -1.18
C SER A 145 -26.02 -8.57 -0.56
N SER A 146 -25.94 -7.91 0.60
CA SER A 146 -24.69 -7.69 1.34
C SER A 146 -23.94 -8.98 1.70
N PHE A 147 -24.64 -10.11 1.87
CA PHE A 147 -24.00 -11.39 2.13
C PHE A 147 -23.34 -11.99 0.89
N PHE A 148 -23.94 -11.81 -0.28
CA PHE A 148 -23.29 -12.19 -1.54
C PHE A 148 -22.04 -11.33 -1.77
N ASP A 149 -22.07 -10.06 -1.39
CA ASP A 149 -20.92 -9.16 -1.55
C ASP A 149 -19.72 -9.62 -0.72
N ILE A 150 -19.98 -10.09 0.51
CA ILE A 150 -18.96 -10.67 1.37
C ILE A 150 -18.37 -11.90 0.69
N ALA A 151 -19.20 -12.83 0.21
CA ALA A 151 -18.75 -14.04 -0.45
C ALA A 151 -17.95 -13.76 -1.74
N PHE A 152 -18.46 -12.86 -2.60
CA PHE A 152 -17.75 -12.43 -3.81
C PHE A 152 -16.41 -11.78 -3.47
N ASN A 153 -16.39 -10.85 -2.51
CA ASN A 153 -15.16 -10.20 -2.10
C ASN A 153 -14.14 -11.21 -1.56
N LYS A 154 -14.57 -12.20 -0.78
CA LYS A 154 -13.70 -13.27 -0.25
C LYS A 154 -13.12 -14.14 -1.36
N LEU A 155 -13.94 -14.61 -2.30
CA LEU A 155 -13.47 -15.38 -3.47
C LEU A 155 -12.50 -14.56 -4.33
N ILE A 156 -12.82 -13.31 -4.59
CA ILE A 156 -11.98 -12.39 -5.37
C ILE A 156 -10.63 -12.19 -4.70
N VAL A 157 -10.59 -11.98 -3.38
CA VAL A 157 -9.33 -11.90 -2.61
C VAL A 157 -8.56 -13.21 -2.69
N HIS A 158 -9.20 -14.36 -2.47
CA HIS A 158 -8.53 -15.66 -2.56
C HIS A 158 -7.90 -15.90 -3.93
N HIS A 159 -8.64 -15.70 -5.02
CA HIS A 159 -8.12 -15.92 -6.37
C HIS A 159 -7.06 -14.88 -6.76
N ALA A 160 -7.20 -13.63 -6.32
CA ALA A 160 -6.18 -12.60 -6.55
C ALA A 160 -4.86 -12.96 -5.84
N THR A 161 -4.92 -13.32 -4.55
CA THR A 161 -3.75 -13.75 -3.76
C THR A 161 -3.10 -15.01 -4.31
N ALA A 162 -3.90 -15.96 -4.81
CA ALA A 162 -3.41 -17.15 -5.52
C ALA A 162 -2.86 -16.85 -6.92
N ASN A 163 -2.95 -15.60 -7.38
CA ASN A 163 -2.62 -15.15 -8.73
C ASN A 163 -3.36 -15.97 -9.83
N ASP A 164 -4.58 -16.44 -9.53
CA ASP A 164 -5.46 -17.16 -10.46
C ASP A 164 -6.40 -16.19 -11.19
N ALA A 165 -5.86 -15.49 -12.18
CA ALA A 165 -6.62 -14.54 -12.98
C ALA A 165 -7.85 -15.14 -13.69
N GLY A 166 -7.83 -16.46 -13.97
CA GLY A 166 -8.90 -17.16 -14.67
C GLY A 166 -10.13 -17.34 -13.79
N SER A 167 -9.95 -17.90 -12.59
CA SER A 167 -11.04 -18.02 -11.61
C SER A 167 -11.51 -16.67 -11.11
N LEU A 168 -10.57 -15.74 -10.85
CA LEU A 168 -10.89 -14.36 -10.49
C LEU A 168 -11.81 -13.71 -11.52
N GLY A 169 -11.47 -13.77 -12.81
CA GLY A 169 -12.30 -13.21 -13.87
C GLY A 169 -13.70 -13.83 -13.96
N ARG A 170 -13.83 -15.15 -13.73
CA ARG A 170 -15.15 -15.80 -13.67
C ARG A 170 -16.00 -15.26 -12.51
N VAL A 171 -15.40 -15.14 -11.32
CA VAL A 171 -16.08 -14.64 -10.13
C VAL A 171 -16.48 -13.17 -10.30
N VAL A 172 -15.57 -12.30 -10.78
CA VAL A 172 -15.86 -10.89 -11.03
C VAL A 172 -16.98 -10.72 -12.05
N LYS A 173 -16.96 -11.44 -13.17
CA LYS A 173 -18.03 -11.36 -14.18
C LYS A 173 -19.39 -11.76 -13.60
N LYS A 174 -19.43 -12.84 -12.81
CA LYS A 174 -20.66 -13.25 -12.13
C LYS A 174 -21.12 -12.19 -11.13
N ALA A 175 -20.20 -11.64 -10.34
CA ALA A 175 -20.51 -10.60 -9.36
C ALA A 175 -21.08 -9.34 -10.02
N VAL A 176 -20.53 -8.93 -11.17
CA VAL A 176 -21.04 -7.81 -11.99
C VAL A 176 -22.43 -8.11 -12.57
N GLN A 177 -22.67 -9.33 -13.06
CA GLN A 177 -23.98 -9.72 -13.60
C GLN A 177 -25.09 -9.73 -12.54
N GLU A 178 -24.75 -10.03 -11.29
CA GLU A 178 -25.70 -10.12 -10.19
C GLU A 178 -25.94 -8.78 -9.45
N ARG A 179 -25.31 -7.68 -9.86
CA ARG A 179 -25.42 -6.40 -9.16
C ARG A 179 -25.90 -5.28 -10.08
N ASP A 180 -26.83 -4.49 -9.55
CA ASP A 180 -27.13 -3.17 -10.08
C ASP A 180 -25.98 -2.24 -9.68
N HIS A 181 -25.05 -2.07 -10.62
CA HIS A 181 -23.96 -1.09 -10.67
C HIS A 181 -23.68 -0.32 -9.36
N ASP A 182 -22.69 -0.78 -8.58
CA ASP A 182 -22.26 -0.08 -7.36
C ASP A 182 -20.73 0.02 -7.23
N LEU A 183 -20.27 0.71 -6.19
CA LEU A 183 -18.86 0.99 -5.95
C LEU A 183 -17.99 -0.25 -5.71
N TYR A 184 -18.57 -1.43 -5.41
CA TYR A 184 -17.78 -2.65 -5.26
C TYR A 184 -17.30 -3.20 -6.60
N ILE A 185 -18.05 -2.95 -7.68
CA ILE A 185 -17.68 -3.40 -9.03
C ILE A 185 -16.34 -2.80 -9.44
N ASP A 186 -16.10 -1.52 -9.16
CA ASP A 186 -14.81 -0.86 -9.40
C ASP A 186 -13.67 -1.59 -8.70
N ARG A 187 -13.84 -1.88 -7.40
CA ARG A 187 -12.84 -2.61 -6.60
C ARG A 187 -12.56 -4.00 -7.16
N TRP A 188 -13.58 -4.71 -7.63
CA TRP A 188 -13.43 -6.06 -8.19
C TRP A 188 -12.71 -6.05 -9.53
N PHE A 189 -13.03 -5.09 -10.41
CA PHE A 189 -12.25 -4.87 -11.63
C PHE A 189 -10.80 -4.49 -11.31
N ALA A 190 -10.57 -3.65 -10.28
CA ALA A 190 -9.23 -3.31 -9.81
C ALA A 190 -8.39 -4.55 -9.54
N MET A 191 -8.92 -5.44 -8.71
CA MET A 191 -8.23 -6.67 -8.32
C MET A 191 -7.98 -7.57 -9.53
N TRP A 192 -8.95 -7.69 -10.44
CA TRP A 192 -8.77 -8.49 -11.64
C TRP A 192 -7.71 -7.94 -12.60
N ILE A 193 -7.73 -6.63 -12.85
CA ILE A 193 -6.72 -5.94 -13.67
C ILE A 193 -5.32 -6.12 -13.06
N GLU A 194 -5.17 -5.92 -11.75
CA GLU A 194 -3.88 -6.08 -11.08
C GLU A 194 -3.39 -7.53 -11.07
N THR A 195 -4.26 -8.53 -10.88
CA THR A 195 -3.87 -9.95 -10.99
C THR A 195 -3.46 -10.35 -12.41
N LEU A 196 -4.07 -9.76 -13.43
CA LEU A 196 -3.63 -9.94 -14.82
C LEU A 196 -2.25 -9.31 -15.04
N LEU A 197 -2.01 -8.13 -14.48
CA LEU A 197 -0.72 -7.45 -14.55
C LEU A 197 0.39 -8.22 -13.83
N SER A 198 0.15 -8.74 -12.62
CA SER A 198 1.11 -9.61 -11.91
C SER A 198 1.39 -10.89 -12.68
N SER A 199 0.40 -11.40 -13.41
CA SER A 199 0.53 -12.55 -14.31
C SER A 199 1.15 -12.24 -15.68
N LYS A 200 1.65 -11.01 -15.90
CA LYS A 200 2.27 -10.56 -17.17
C LYS A 200 1.31 -10.59 -18.37
N LYS A 201 0.00 -10.43 -18.13
CA LYS A 201 -1.07 -10.47 -19.13
C LYS A 201 -1.61 -9.06 -19.42
N MET A 202 -0.75 -8.17 -19.92
CA MET A 202 -1.08 -6.75 -20.12
C MET A 202 -2.26 -6.52 -21.08
N ASP A 203 -2.33 -7.27 -22.19
CA ASP A 203 -3.43 -7.12 -23.15
C ASP A 203 -4.77 -7.60 -22.57
N GLU A 204 -4.77 -8.67 -21.77
CA GLU A 204 -5.98 -9.11 -21.05
C GLU A 204 -6.41 -8.05 -20.03
N ALA A 205 -5.46 -7.47 -19.27
CA ALA A 205 -5.73 -6.40 -18.32
C ALA A 205 -6.38 -5.18 -19.00
N TYR A 206 -5.89 -4.81 -20.18
CA TYR A 206 -6.46 -3.76 -21.01
C TYR A 206 -7.91 -4.05 -21.45
N ASN A 207 -8.18 -5.28 -21.90
CA ASN A 207 -9.52 -5.70 -22.28
C ASN A 207 -10.49 -5.64 -21.09
N VAL A 208 -10.04 -6.06 -19.90
CA VAL A 208 -10.84 -5.99 -18.67
C VAL A 208 -11.11 -4.55 -18.25
N ALA A 209 -10.10 -3.67 -18.32
CA ALA A 209 -10.27 -2.26 -18.02
C ALA A 209 -11.25 -1.58 -19.01
N SER A 210 -11.19 -1.97 -20.29
CA SER A 210 -12.14 -1.52 -21.32
C SER A 210 -13.57 -2.05 -21.07
N GLU A 211 -13.71 -3.30 -20.63
CA GLU A 211 -15.00 -3.90 -20.22
C GLU A 211 -15.60 -3.14 -19.03
N CYS A 212 -14.79 -2.84 -18.01
CA CYS A 212 -15.15 -1.97 -16.87
C CYS A 212 -15.70 -0.63 -17.37
N LEU A 213 -14.95 0.08 -18.22
CA LEU A 213 -15.37 1.38 -18.73
C LEU A 213 -16.70 1.29 -19.49
N ALA A 214 -16.87 0.30 -20.37
CA ALA A 214 -18.11 0.13 -21.14
C ALA A 214 -19.32 -0.14 -20.26
N ILE A 215 -19.15 -0.92 -19.18
CA ILE A 215 -20.21 -1.15 -18.20
C ILE A 215 -20.59 0.15 -17.53
N PHE A 216 -19.65 0.90 -16.97
CA PHE A 216 -19.98 2.14 -16.26
C PHE A 216 -20.48 3.25 -17.18
N GLU A 217 -19.99 3.35 -18.43
CA GLU A 217 -20.54 4.28 -19.43
C GLU A 217 -21.98 3.98 -19.82
N SER A 218 -22.43 2.72 -19.70
CA SER A 218 -23.84 2.36 -19.87
C SER A 218 -24.72 2.76 -18.67
N THR A 219 -24.10 3.25 -17.61
CA THR A 219 -24.74 3.72 -16.37
C THR A 219 -24.58 5.23 -16.21
N ASN A 220 -25.26 5.82 -15.22
CA ASN A 220 -25.03 7.21 -14.81
C ASN A 220 -23.94 7.35 -13.73
N ILE A 221 -23.14 6.32 -13.48
CA ILE A 221 -22.07 6.33 -12.48
C ILE A 221 -20.76 6.73 -13.14
N ASP A 222 -19.99 7.62 -12.48
CA ASP A 222 -18.71 8.11 -12.98
C ASP A 222 -17.68 6.95 -13.09
N PRO A 223 -17.22 6.58 -14.31
CA PRO A 223 -16.30 5.47 -14.54
C PRO A 223 -14.84 5.81 -14.17
N LYS A 224 -14.63 6.72 -13.21
CA LYS A 224 -13.33 7.31 -12.88
C LYS A 224 -12.25 6.25 -12.65
N PHE A 225 -12.57 5.20 -11.90
CA PHE A 225 -11.63 4.13 -11.62
C PHE A 225 -11.23 3.35 -12.89
N CYS A 226 -12.20 2.98 -13.73
CA CYS A 226 -11.91 2.33 -15.01
C CYS A 226 -11.06 3.23 -15.92
N LEU A 227 -11.39 4.52 -16.00
CA LEU A 227 -10.63 5.51 -16.77
C LEU A 227 -9.19 5.62 -16.27
N GLU A 228 -8.97 5.64 -14.96
CA GLU A 228 -7.63 5.65 -14.36
C GLU A 228 -6.82 4.41 -14.74
N ARG A 229 -7.43 3.22 -14.64
CA ARG A 229 -6.74 1.96 -14.94
C ARG A 229 -6.43 1.82 -16.43
N ILE A 230 -7.36 2.18 -17.32
CA ILE A 230 -7.06 2.23 -18.75
C ILE A 230 -5.96 3.26 -19.03
N GLY A 231 -6.04 4.45 -18.44
CA GLY A 231 -5.02 5.49 -18.58
C GLY A 231 -3.63 4.99 -18.18
N ALA A 232 -3.55 4.27 -17.07
CA ALA A 232 -2.31 3.65 -16.57
C ALA A 232 -1.81 2.54 -17.52
N LEU A 233 -2.71 1.71 -18.04
CA LEU A 233 -2.35 0.65 -18.98
C LEU A 233 -1.84 1.21 -20.31
N GLU A 234 -2.48 2.24 -20.87
CA GLU A 234 -1.98 2.92 -22.07
C GLU A 234 -0.62 3.56 -21.84
N THR A 235 -0.45 4.22 -20.69
CA THR A 235 0.84 4.80 -20.29
C THR A 235 1.92 3.71 -20.21
N ARG A 236 1.63 2.55 -19.61
CA ARG A 236 2.56 1.41 -19.53
C ARG A 236 2.89 0.81 -20.90
N ARG A 237 1.96 0.88 -21.87
CA ARG A 237 2.17 0.47 -23.27
C ARG A 237 2.98 1.48 -24.09
N GLY A 238 3.26 2.66 -23.53
CA GLY A 238 3.93 3.77 -24.23
C GLY A 238 2.97 4.68 -25.00
N ASN A 239 1.66 4.44 -24.90
CA ASN A 239 0.60 5.25 -25.52
C ASN A 239 0.23 6.43 -24.61
N ILE A 240 1.19 7.32 -24.36
CA ILE A 240 1.05 8.40 -23.35
C ILE A 240 -0.09 9.36 -23.68
N LYS A 241 -0.26 9.67 -24.96
CA LYS A 241 -1.32 10.56 -25.43
C LYS A 241 -2.70 10.00 -25.07
N GLU A 242 -2.92 8.73 -25.40
CA GLU A 242 -4.16 8.01 -25.11
C GLU A 242 -4.36 7.88 -23.60
N GLY A 243 -3.31 7.51 -22.86
CA GLY A 243 -3.36 7.42 -21.40
C GLY A 243 -3.82 8.72 -20.74
N ARG A 244 -3.24 9.85 -21.16
CA ARG A 244 -3.64 11.19 -20.76
C ARG A 244 -5.11 11.49 -21.08
N GLU A 245 -5.58 11.12 -22.27
CA GLU A 245 -6.98 11.36 -22.67
C GLU A 245 -7.95 10.65 -21.71
N TYR A 246 -7.67 9.41 -21.32
CA TYR A 246 -8.50 8.68 -20.34
C TYR A 246 -8.53 9.36 -18.97
N TYR A 247 -7.37 9.74 -18.46
CA TYR A 247 -7.28 10.46 -17.19
C TYR A 247 -7.97 11.83 -17.24
N ILE A 248 -7.81 12.62 -18.32
CA ILE A 248 -8.54 13.89 -18.52
C ILE A 248 -10.06 13.64 -18.48
N ARG A 249 -10.54 12.59 -19.16
CA ARG A 249 -11.96 12.20 -19.10
C ARG A 249 -12.41 11.88 -17.68
N GLY A 250 -11.54 11.26 -16.87
CA GLY A 250 -11.81 10.96 -15.46
C GLY A 250 -12.02 12.23 -14.64
N TYR A 251 -11.16 13.24 -14.81
CA TYR A 251 -11.35 14.53 -14.15
C TYR A 251 -12.56 15.30 -14.70
N GLN A 252 -12.79 15.25 -16.01
CA GLN A 252 -13.96 15.89 -16.62
C GLN A 252 -15.28 15.29 -16.10
N GLY A 253 -15.33 13.97 -15.86
CA GLY A 253 -16.45 13.28 -15.23
C GLY A 253 -16.75 13.86 -13.84
N ALA A 254 -15.72 13.92 -12.98
CA ALA A 254 -15.83 14.50 -11.65
C ALA A 254 -16.19 16.01 -11.68
N ALA A 255 -15.75 16.73 -12.72
CA ALA A 255 -15.97 18.16 -12.88
C ALA A 255 -17.33 18.55 -13.49
N ARG A 256 -18.19 17.60 -13.89
CA ARG A 256 -19.49 17.89 -14.54
C ARG A 256 -20.45 18.68 -13.67
N GLU A 257 -20.36 18.50 -12.35
CA GLU A 257 -21.25 19.14 -11.38
C GLU A 257 -20.66 20.45 -10.82
N TRP A 258 -19.58 20.92 -11.44
CA TRP A 258 -18.85 22.04 -10.90
C TRP A 258 -19.52 23.37 -11.24
N VAL A 259 -19.64 24.20 -10.22
CA VAL A 259 -20.16 25.55 -10.29
C VAL A 259 -19.07 26.58 -10.03
N ASP A 260 -19.16 27.74 -10.69
CA ASP A 260 -18.33 28.91 -10.42
C ASP A 260 -18.65 29.54 -9.05
N SER A 261 -17.95 30.59 -8.67
CA SER A 261 -18.17 31.35 -7.43
C SER A 261 -19.57 31.97 -7.30
N GLN A 262 -20.34 32.05 -8.39
CA GLN A 262 -21.72 32.51 -8.42
C GLN A 262 -22.74 31.36 -8.30
N GLY A 263 -22.26 30.10 -8.23
CA GLY A 263 -23.11 28.91 -8.18
C GLY A 263 -23.67 28.49 -9.53
N LYS A 264 -23.17 29.05 -10.64
CA LYS A 264 -23.58 28.67 -11.99
C LYS A 264 -22.73 27.50 -12.49
N LEU A 265 -23.39 26.50 -13.08
CA LEU A 265 -22.70 25.37 -13.71
C LEU A 265 -21.68 25.88 -14.74
N CYS A 266 -20.45 25.44 -14.58
CA CYS A 266 -19.31 25.94 -15.32
C CYS A 266 -18.68 24.79 -16.10
N PRO A 267 -18.61 24.85 -17.44
CA PRO A 267 -17.91 23.84 -18.23
C PRO A 267 -16.43 23.88 -17.87
N ALA A 268 -16.01 22.95 -17.02
CA ALA A 268 -14.65 22.90 -16.52
C ALA A 268 -13.71 22.35 -17.60
N GLN A 269 -12.71 23.14 -17.96
CA GLN A 269 -11.57 22.67 -18.75
C GLN A 269 -10.50 22.15 -17.79
N VAL A 270 -9.99 20.95 -18.03
CA VAL A 270 -8.97 20.33 -17.17
C VAL A 270 -7.60 20.47 -17.84
N VAL A 271 -6.66 21.11 -17.14
CA VAL A 271 -5.29 21.38 -17.57
C VAL A 271 -4.33 20.62 -16.65
N PRO A 272 -3.84 19.43 -17.06
CA PRO A 272 -2.82 18.71 -16.31
C PRO A 272 -1.47 19.42 -16.47
N LEU A 273 -0.82 19.78 -15.36
CA LEU A 273 0.41 20.58 -15.38
C LEU A 273 1.64 19.74 -15.78
N ALA A 274 1.71 18.49 -15.34
CA ALA A 274 2.88 17.60 -15.52
C ALA A 274 3.12 17.07 -16.96
N PHE A 275 2.31 17.48 -17.95
CA PHE A 275 2.47 17.06 -19.35
C PHE A 275 2.73 18.23 -20.29
N ASP A 276 3.73 18.09 -21.15
CA ASP A 276 4.07 19.11 -22.14
C ASP A 276 3.40 18.90 -23.51
N ASP A 277 3.01 17.68 -23.85
CA ASP A 277 2.39 17.36 -25.15
C ASP A 277 0.87 17.58 -25.18
N LEU A 278 0.38 18.74 -24.74
CA LEU A 278 -1.06 19.01 -24.66
C LEU A 278 -1.67 19.38 -26.02
N PRO A 279 -2.96 19.07 -26.27
CA PRO A 279 -3.73 19.66 -27.37
C PRO A 279 -3.58 21.19 -27.38
N GLU A 280 -3.63 21.82 -28.57
CA GLU A 280 -3.34 23.25 -28.74
C GLU A 280 -4.22 24.15 -27.86
N ASP A 281 -5.51 23.84 -27.76
CA ASP A 281 -6.47 24.57 -26.91
C ASP A 281 -6.14 24.47 -25.41
N ILE A 282 -5.73 23.29 -24.93
CA ILE A 282 -5.31 23.10 -23.53
C ILE A 282 -3.90 23.69 -23.29
N ARG A 283 -3.04 23.65 -24.31
CA ARG A 283 -1.71 24.26 -24.26
C ARG A 283 -1.82 25.76 -24.13
N ASP A 284 -2.74 26.40 -24.84
CA ASP A 284 -2.95 27.85 -24.74
C ASP A 284 -3.33 28.24 -23.30
N LEU A 285 -4.20 27.47 -22.65
CA LEU A 285 -4.51 27.63 -21.22
C LEU A 285 -3.31 27.40 -20.32
N LYS A 286 -2.48 26.39 -20.62
CA LYS A 286 -1.20 26.16 -19.91
C LYS A 286 -0.21 27.31 -20.17
N THR A 287 -0.20 27.95 -21.34
CA THR A 287 0.69 29.08 -21.66
C THR A 287 0.27 30.41 -21.03
N GLU A 288 -0.97 30.51 -20.53
CA GLU A 288 -1.32 31.57 -19.56
C GLU A 288 -0.50 31.45 -18.27
N THR A 289 0.12 30.28 -18.04
CA THR A 289 1.12 30.10 -17.00
C THR A 289 2.51 30.36 -17.57
N MET A 290 3.27 31.26 -16.94
CA MET A 290 4.70 31.41 -17.26
C MET A 290 5.40 30.17 -16.70
N TYR A 291 6.09 29.40 -17.54
CA TYR A 291 6.90 28.28 -17.06
C TYR A 291 8.38 28.55 -17.24
N ALA A 292 9.16 28.18 -16.23
CA ALA A 292 10.61 28.17 -16.27
C ALA A 292 11.09 26.75 -15.94
N THR A 293 11.99 26.22 -16.75
CA THR A 293 12.77 25.04 -16.38
C THR A 293 13.83 25.49 -15.40
N LEU A 294 13.87 24.86 -14.23
CA LEU A 294 14.91 25.14 -13.25
C LEU A 294 16.11 24.26 -13.57
N GLU A 295 17.18 24.88 -14.06
CA GLU A 295 18.48 24.24 -14.09
C GLU A 295 18.99 24.13 -12.66
N ILE A 296 18.84 22.94 -12.09
CA ILE A 296 19.50 22.61 -10.84
C ILE A 296 20.96 22.47 -11.25
N SER A 297 21.78 23.47 -10.88
CA SER A 297 23.22 23.37 -11.01
C SER A 297 23.60 21.98 -10.53
N ASP A 298 24.29 21.20 -11.37
CA ASP A 298 24.97 19.99 -10.97
C ASP A 298 25.94 20.41 -9.86
N SER A 299 25.43 20.47 -8.64
CA SER A 299 26.25 20.64 -7.47
C SER A 299 27.15 19.41 -7.46
N GLU A 300 28.32 19.52 -6.84
CA GLU A 300 29.32 18.44 -6.80
C GLU A 300 28.81 17.11 -6.19
N ALA A 301 27.54 17.05 -5.76
CA ALA A 301 26.86 15.84 -5.35
C ALA A 301 26.77 14.85 -6.52
N ASP A 302 27.35 13.68 -6.30
CA ASP A 302 27.21 12.51 -7.17
C ASP A 302 25.72 12.11 -7.24
N THR A 303 25.05 12.44 -8.34
CA THR A 303 23.65 12.08 -8.62
C THR A 303 23.52 10.68 -9.22
N SER A 304 24.61 9.88 -9.21
CA SER A 304 24.53 8.51 -9.69
C SER A 304 23.63 7.68 -8.79
N CYS A 305 22.68 6.99 -9.41
CA CYS A 305 21.87 6.00 -8.72
C CYS A 305 22.68 4.74 -8.40
N SER A 306 22.11 3.91 -7.54
CA SER A 306 22.61 2.57 -7.20
C SER A 306 22.84 1.72 -8.45
N GLU A 307 23.93 0.96 -8.45
CA GLU A 307 24.18 -0.10 -9.44
C GLU A 307 23.26 -1.33 -9.21
N GLN A 308 22.56 -1.38 -8.07
CA GLN A 308 21.61 -2.44 -7.77
C GLN A 308 20.42 -2.33 -8.73
N ALA A 309 20.32 -3.26 -9.69
CA ALA A 309 19.25 -3.26 -10.69
C ALA A 309 17.93 -3.87 -10.20
N TRP A 310 17.93 -4.66 -9.12
CA TRP A 310 16.74 -5.36 -8.62
C TRP A 310 16.76 -5.48 -7.10
N PRO A 311 15.59 -5.51 -6.42
CA PRO A 311 15.51 -5.76 -4.99
C PRO A 311 16.16 -7.10 -4.65
N PHE A 312 16.89 -7.14 -3.54
CA PHE A 312 17.34 -8.40 -2.99
C PHE A 312 16.19 -9.08 -2.24
N HIS A 313 16.11 -10.39 -2.34
CA HIS A 313 15.29 -11.19 -1.43
C HIS A 313 16.08 -12.39 -0.93
N SER A 314 15.67 -12.93 0.20
CA SER A 314 16.26 -14.15 0.72
C SER A 314 15.53 -15.39 0.18
N LYS A 315 16.30 -16.34 -0.35
CA LYS A 315 15.81 -17.64 -0.82
C LYS A 315 16.85 -18.72 -0.51
N GLU A 316 16.42 -19.79 0.17
CA GLU A 316 17.25 -20.97 0.45
C GLU A 316 18.64 -20.64 1.05
N GLY A 317 18.71 -19.69 1.99
CA GLY A 317 20.00 -19.36 2.63
C GLY A 317 20.85 -18.32 1.88
N ASN A 318 20.41 -17.81 0.73
CA ASN A 318 21.17 -16.85 -0.09
C ASN A 318 20.38 -15.57 -0.39
N LEU A 319 21.10 -14.47 -0.65
CA LEU A 319 20.54 -13.30 -1.32
C LEU A 319 20.50 -13.57 -2.82
N GLU A 320 19.31 -13.43 -3.39
CA GLU A 320 19.11 -13.46 -4.83
C GLU A 320 18.43 -12.16 -5.25
N TYR A 321 18.69 -11.73 -6.48
CA TYR A 321 17.84 -10.71 -7.09
C TYR A 321 16.43 -11.25 -7.23
N PHE A 322 15.46 -10.47 -6.76
CA PHE A 322 14.07 -10.73 -7.06
C PHE A 322 13.81 -10.39 -8.53
N LEU A 323 14.06 -11.35 -9.40
CA LEU A 323 13.78 -11.27 -10.84
C LEU A 323 12.29 -11.48 -11.09
N GLY A 324 11.45 -10.63 -10.50
CA GLY A 324 10.01 -10.72 -10.62
C GLY A 324 9.50 -10.09 -11.93
N HIS A 325 8.68 -9.05 -11.82
CA HIS A 325 8.24 -8.29 -12.98
C HIS A 325 9.24 -7.16 -13.25
N LYS A 326 9.48 -6.77 -14.52
CA LYS A 326 10.27 -5.56 -14.88
C LYS A 326 9.86 -4.27 -14.14
N TYR A 327 8.70 -4.29 -13.49
CA TYR A 327 8.19 -3.26 -12.61
C TYR A 327 8.98 -3.09 -11.32
N GLU A 328 9.61 -4.16 -10.84
CA GLU A 328 10.40 -4.17 -9.62
C GLU A 328 11.86 -3.80 -9.88
N GLU A 329 12.25 -3.56 -11.14
CA GLU A 329 13.60 -3.12 -11.49
C GLU A 329 13.93 -1.79 -10.81
N LEU A 330 15.03 -1.74 -10.06
CA LEU A 330 15.61 -0.55 -9.44
C LEU A 330 16.39 0.24 -10.51
N GLY A 331 15.69 0.91 -11.40
CA GLY A 331 16.31 1.83 -12.35
C GLY A 331 16.43 3.24 -11.80
N CYS A 332 17.44 3.96 -12.32
CA CYS A 332 17.59 5.41 -12.21
C CYS A 332 16.66 6.07 -13.24
N TYR A 333 15.62 6.77 -12.79
CA TYR A 333 14.69 7.47 -13.69
C TYR A 333 15.00 8.97 -13.65
N ASP A 334 16.27 9.32 -13.93
CA ASP A 334 16.80 10.69 -13.76
C ASP A 334 16.34 11.66 -14.85
N ALA A 335 15.65 11.18 -15.88
CA ALA A 335 15.25 12.00 -17.00
C ALA A 335 13.92 12.76 -16.73
N LYS A 336 13.85 13.43 -15.57
CA LYS A 336 12.76 14.34 -15.20
C LYS A 336 13.25 15.78 -15.20
N GLU A 337 12.46 16.65 -15.81
CA GLU A 337 12.68 18.08 -15.78
C GLU A 337 11.94 18.70 -14.60
N THR A 338 12.62 19.58 -13.86
CA THR A 338 11.96 20.39 -12.84
C THR A 338 11.40 21.64 -13.50
N THR A 339 10.08 21.79 -13.46
CA THR A 339 9.40 22.95 -14.02
C THR A 339 8.65 23.71 -12.94
N VAL A 340 8.54 25.03 -13.12
CA VAL A 340 7.71 25.88 -12.26
C VAL A 340 6.62 26.49 -13.12
N HIS A 341 5.36 26.24 -12.78
CA HIS A 341 4.21 26.92 -13.36
C HIS A 341 3.86 28.13 -12.50
N ILE A 342 3.73 29.29 -13.13
CA ILE A 342 3.32 30.54 -12.48
C ILE A 342 1.93 30.90 -12.99
N MET A 343 0.93 30.82 -12.12
CA MET A 343 -0.46 31.16 -12.42
C MET A 343 -0.86 32.45 -11.74
N ASN A 344 -1.58 33.31 -12.47
CA ASN A 344 -2.07 34.57 -11.93
C ASN A 344 -3.56 34.49 -11.56
N ASP A 345 -3.91 35.09 -10.42
CA ASP A 345 -5.27 35.31 -9.95
C ASP A 345 -6.13 34.02 -9.93
N VAL A 346 -5.64 33.01 -9.21
CA VAL A 346 -6.28 31.69 -9.09
C VAL A 346 -6.91 31.48 -7.72
N SER A 347 -7.94 30.66 -7.67
CA SER A 347 -8.58 30.17 -6.45
C SER A 347 -8.03 28.80 -6.07
N VAL A 348 -7.72 28.59 -4.78
CA VAL A 348 -7.40 27.28 -4.20
C VAL A 348 -8.44 26.95 -3.15
N SER A 349 -9.14 25.83 -3.33
CA SER A 349 -10.31 25.47 -2.51
C SER A 349 -10.54 23.97 -2.44
N GLY A 350 -11.34 23.53 -1.47
CA GLY A 350 -11.67 22.12 -1.25
C GLY A 350 -10.59 21.31 -0.52
N GLU A 351 -10.97 20.15 0.00
CA GLU A 351 -10.06 19.30 0.80
C GLU A 351 -8.76 18.92 0.07
N TYR A 352 -8.82 18.81 -1.26
CA TYR A 352 -7.68 18.43 -2.11
C TYR A 352 -6.97 19.63 -2.76
N LYS A 353 -7.20 20.86 -2.29
CA LYS A 353 -6.60 22.10 -2.82
C LYS A 353 -6.73 22.23 -4.34
N ILE A 354 -7.95 22.12 -4.82
CA ILE A 354 -8.29 22.28 -6.23
C ILE A 354 -7.91 23.69 -6.67
N ILE A 355 -7.07 23.80 -7.70
CA ILE A 355 -6.62 25.06 -8.29
C ILE A 355 -7.55 25.39 -9.45
N SER A 356 -8.32 26.46 -9.33
CA SER A 356 -9.23 26.92 -10.38
C SER A 356 -8.99 28.36 -10.77
N LYS A 357 -9.25 28.68 -12.04
CA LYS A 357 -9.35 30.05 -12.54
C LYS A 357 -10.72 30.24 -13.15
N GLU A 358 -11.43 31.25 -12.67
CA GLU A 358 -12.74 31.63 -13.20
C GLU A 358 -12.56 32.82 -14.13
N ASN A 359 -13.04 32.67 -15.37
CA ASN A 359 -13.22 33.76 -16.31
C ASN A 359 -14.73 33.97 -16.54
N ASP A 360 -15.14 35.09 -17.14
CA ASP A 360 -16.55 35.48 -17.30
C ASP A 360 -17.49 34.39 -17.88
N ASN A 361 -16.96 33.35 -18.53
CA ASN A 361 -17.74 32.24 -19.08
C ASN A 361 -17.11 30.83 -18.93
N SER A 362 -16.01 30.65 -18.18
CA SER A 362 -15.32 29.35 -18.11
C SER A 362 -14.58 29.15 -16.79
N CYS A 363 -14.44 27.89 -16.38
CA CYS A 363 -13.64 27.48 -15.24
C CYS A 363 -12.51 26.60 -15.74
N VAL A 364 -11.28 27.00 -15.46
CA VAL A 364 -10.09 26.22 -15.79
C VAL A 364 -9.62 25.55 -14.51
N LEU A 365 -9.43 24.24 -14.56
CA LEU A 365 -8.91 23.41 -13.48
C LEU A 365 -7.49 23.00 -13.77
N TYR A 366 -6.58 23.42 -12.91
CA TYR A 366 -5.19 22.99 -13.00
C TYR A 366 -4.98 21.79 -12.08
N ILE A 367 -4.46 20.70 -12.65
CA ILE A 367 -4.17 19.47 -11.92
C ILE A 367 -2.65 19.31 -11.75
N PRO A 368 -2.10 19.60 -10.56
CA PRO A 368 -0.72 19.29 -10.23
C PRO A 368 -0.53 17.80 -9.90
N GLY A 369 0.71 17.29 -10.01
CA GLY A 369 1.07 15.93 -9.56
C GLY A 369 0.35 14.78 -10.29
N TYR A 370 -0.08 15.02 -11.53
CA TYR A 370 -0.81 14.07 -12.38
C TYR A 370 -0.03 12.75 -12.60
N PRO A 371 -0.66 11.55 -12.67
CA PRO A 371 -2.06 11.25 -13.01
C PRO A 371 -2.97 10.89 -11.85
N PHE A 372 -2.66 11.33 -10.63
CA PHE A 372 -3.38 10.86 -9.46
C PHE A 372 -4.81 11.42 -9.38
N LEU A 373 -5.76 10.68 -9.96
CA LEU A 373 -7.18 10.96 -9.95
C LEU A 373 -7.76 10.95 -8.54
N GLU A 374 -7.08 10.42 -7.51
CA GLU A 374 -7.63 10.39 -6.13
C GLU A 374 -7.96 11.77 -5.56
N ALA A 375 -7.39 12.85 -6.09
CA ALA A 375 -7.93 14.18 -5.85
C ALA A 375 -9.35 14.22 -6.43
N LYS A 376 -10.35 13.85 -5.61
CA LYS A 376 -11.76 14.01 -5.97
C LYS A 376 -11.92 15.50 -6.23
N ALA A 377 -12.13 15.87 -7.50
CA ALA A 377 -12.69 17.16 -7.83
C ALA A 377 -14.12 17.16 -7.25
N GLN A 378 -14.22 17.44 -5.94
CA GLN A 378 -15.51 17.61 -5.30
C GLN A 378 -16.09 18.92 -5.85
N PRO A 379 -17.41 18.98 -6.11
CA PRO A 379 -18.05 20.20 -6.59
C PRO A 379 -17.74 21.37 -5.63
N LEU A 380 -17.33 22.53 -6.16
CA LEU A 380 -17.04 23.71 -5.32
C LEU A 380 -18.27 24.32 -4.63
N SER A 381 -19.47 23.83 -4.90
CA SER A 381 -20.71 24.40 -4.35
C SER A 381 -20.72 24.48 -2.82
N SER A 382 -20.06 23.53 -2.13
CA SER A 382 -19.89 23.56 -0.67
C SER A 382 -18.91 24.64 -0.18
N TYR A 383 -17.96 25.06 -1.03
CA TYR A 383 -16.87 25.97 -0.67
C TYR A 383 -17.10 27.43 -1.09
N ASN A 384 -18.02 27.69 -2.03
CA ASN A 384 -18.29 29.04 -2.54
C ASN A 384 -18.73 30.05 -1.46
N ASN A 385 -19.37 29.56 -0.39
CA ASN A 385 -19.84 30.39 0.71
C ASN A 385 -18.77 30.70 1.76
N LEU A 386 -17.57 30.14 1.64
CA LEU A 386 -16.49 30.40 2.59
C LEU A 386 -15.89 31.80 2.39
N PRO A 387 -15.42 32.46 3.47
CA PRO A 387 -14.63 33.68 3.39
C PRO A 387 -13.40 33.53 2.48
N VAL A 388 -13.11 34.57 1.69
CA VAL A 388 -11.90 34.64 0.85
C VAL A 388 -10.70 35.11 1.67
N LYS A 389 -9.62 34.34 1.64
CA LYS A 389 -8.31 34.75 2.12
C LYS A 389 -7.42 35.10 0.92
N ASN A 390 -6.99 36.36 0.85
CA ASN A 390 -6.15 36.84 -0.25
C ASN A 390 -4.67 36.62 0.10
N LEU A 391 -3.93 36.02 -0.82
CA LEU A 391 -2.49 35.83 -0.73
C LEU A 391 -1.81 36.37 -2.00
N ASP A 392 -0.56 36.80 -1.87
CA ASP A 392 0.18 37.40 -2.97
C ASP A 392 1.01 36.34 -3.72
N ASN A 393 2.23 36.06 -3.26
CA ASN A 393 3.12 35.03 -3.82
C ASN A 393 3.04 33.75 -3.01
N VAL A 394 2.56 32.66 -3.61
CA VAL A 394 2.35 31.39 -2.92
C VAL A 394 3.00 30.23 -3.66
N LEU A 395 3.82 29.44 -2.97
CA LEU A 395 4.26 28.13 -3.46
C LEU A 395 3.27 27.05 -3.00
N PHE A 396 2.65 26.40 -3.98
CA PHE A 396 1.85 25.20 -3.78
C PHE A 396 2.75 23.99 -3.64
N LEU A 397 2.65 23.25 -2.52
CA LEU A 397 3.48 22.06 -2.32
C LEU A 397 2.89 20.83 -3.00
N HIS A 398 1.74 20.35 -2.54
CA HIS A 398 1.08 19.16 -3.10
C HIS A 398 -0.38 19.07 -2.63
N THR A 399 -1.22 18.32 -3.36
CA THR A 399 -2.61 18.01 -2.99
C THR A 399 -2.70 17.02 -1.83
N PHE A 400 -1.72 16.12 -1.70
CA PHE A 400 -1.62 15.10 -0.64
C PHE A 400 -0.51 15.39 0.38
N ASP A 401 -0.15 16.64 0.62
CA ASP A 401 0.90 16.99 1.59
C ASP A 401 0.54 16.70 3.07
N ALA A 402 -0.69 16.27 3.36
CA ALA A 402 -1.04 15.69 4.65
C ALA A 402 -0.51 14.25 4.82
N ASN A 403 -0.20 13.56 3.72
CA ASN A 403 0.38 12.23 3.73
C ASN A 403 1.89 12.33 4.01
N PHE A 404 2.38 11.58 4.99
CA PHE A 404 3.77 11.64 5.43
C PHE A 404 4.79 11.36 4.32
N HIS A 405 4.49 10.46 3.38
CA HIS A 405 5.38 10.19 2.25
C HIS A 405 5.50 11.39 1.34
N HIS A 406 4.37 11.88 0.81
CA HIS A 406 4.35 13.05 -0.06
C HIS A 406 4.93 14.28 0.63
N PHE A 407 4.70 14.45 1.94
CA PHE A 407 5.31 15.55 2.66
C PHE A 407 6.85 15.41 2.67
N THR A 408 7.35 14.25 3.06
CA THR A 408 8.79 14.02 3.31
C THR A 408 9.61 13.94 2.03
N SER A 409 9.14 13.22 1.00
CA SER A 409 9.88 13.06 -0.25
C SER A 409 9.64 14.22 -1.21
N GLU A 410 8.40 14.69 -1.35
CA GLU A 410 8.01 15.63 -2.41
C GLU A 410 7.93 17.08 -1.90
N CYS A 411 7.20 17.33 -0.81
CA CYS A 411 6.97 18.70 -0.33
C CYS A 411 8.24 19.31 0.24
N LEU A 412 9.02 18.56 1.04
CA LEU A 412 10.32 19.03 1.51
C LEU A 412 11.26 19.32 0.34
N SER A 413 11.22 18.51 -0.72
CA SER A 413 11.99 18.76 -1.94
C SER A 413 11.64 20.09 -2.61
N LYS A 414 10.34 20.41 -2.71
CA LYS A 414 9.86 21.70 -3.23
C LYS A 414 10.25 22.87 -2.31
N ILE A 415 10.18 22.68 -0.99
CA ILE A 415 10.59 23.69 0.00
C ILE A 415 12.09 23.97 -0.14
N PHE A 416 12.96 22.97 -0.08
CA PHE A 416 14.40 23.18 -0.22
C PHE A 416 14.77 23.78 -1.57
N LEU A 417 14.14 23.33 -2.66
CA LEU A 417 14.36 23.94 -3.96
C LEU A 417 13.99 25.43 -3.95
N ALA A 418 12.85 25.81 -3.35
CA ALA A 418 12.45 27.21 -3.25
C ALA A 418 13.36 28.05 -2.34
N LEU A 419 13.97 27.45 -1.31
CA LEU A 419 14.90 28.14 -0.41
C LEU A 419 16.29 28.32 -1.03
N GLU A 420 16.72 27.41 -1.90
CA GLU A 420 18.09 27.37 -2.41
C GLU A 420 18.20 27.93 -3.85
N HIS A 421 17.19 27.70 -4.68
CA HIS A 421 17.26 28.03 -6.10
C HIS A 421 17.24 29.56 -6.33
N PRO A 422 18.19 30.13 -7.11
CA PRO A 422 18.31 31.57 -7.29
C PRO A 422 17.03 32.26 -7.80
N GLN A 423 16.28 31.62 -8.69
CA GLN A 423 15.04 32.20 -9.23
C GLN A 423 13.87 32.19 -8.23
N LEU A 424 13.89 31.31 -7.22
CA LEU A 424 12.77 31.13 -6.28
C LEU A 424 13.01 31.82 -4.94
N LYS A 425 14.25 31.77 -4.43
CA LYS A 425 14.58 32.27 -3.10
C LYS A 425 14.40 33.78 -2.95
N ASP A 426 14.53 34.51 -4.05
CA ASP A 426 14.43 35.98 -4.10
C ASP A 426 12.99 36.45 -4.35
N ILE A 427 12.01 35.54 -4.48
CA ILE A 427 10.60 35.91 -4.57
C ILE A 427 10.16 36.53 -3.24
N LYS A 428 9.86 37.83 -3.29
CA LYS A 428 9.46 38.61 -2.11
C LYS A 428 8.17 38.04 -1.50
N ASN A 429 8.19 37.84 -0.19
CA ASN A 429 7.05 37.35 0.59
C ASN A 429 6.49 36.00 0.09
N LEU A 430 7.32 35.14 -0.51
CA LEU A 430 6.89 33.81 -0.92
C LEU A 430 6.39 33.00 0.28
N THR A 431 5.11 32.62 0.23
CA THR A 431 4.40 31.86 1.25
C THR A 431 4.24 30.40 0.83
N PHE A 432 4.55 29.45 1.70
CA PHE A 432 4.31 28.02 1.49
C PHE A 432 2.89 27.67 1.91
N LEU A 433 2.06 27.19 0.97
CA LEU A 433 0.69 26.74 1.27
C LEU A 433 0.66 25.23 1.50
N MET A 434 0.37 24.81 2.74
CA MET A 434 0.41 23.39 3.11
C MET A 434 -0.66 22.95 4.10
N SER A 435 -1.04 21.67 4.09
CA SER A 435 -1.98 21.12 5.06
C SER A 435 -1.39 21.16 6.47
N ARG A 436 -2.20 21.49 7.48
CA ARG A 436 -1.75 21.42 8.88
C ARG A 436 -1.78 19.98 9.37
N THR A 437 -0.62 19.45 9.71
CA THR A 437 -0.43 18.15 10.37
C THR A 437 0.62 18.30 11.47
N PRO A 438 0.64 17.45 12.51
CA PRO A 438 1.68 17.51 13.53
C PRO A 438 3.10 17.43 12.95
N VAL A 439 3.28 16.67 11.86
CA VAL A 439 4.57 16.55 11.17
C VAL A 439 4.94 17.84 10.44
N SER A 440 4.03 18.39 9.64
CA SER A 440 4.31 19.62 8.87
C SER A 440 4.59 20.81 9.80
N GLU A 441 3.88 20.95 10.91
CA GLU A 441 4.14 22.01 11.89
C GLU A 441 5.54 21.91 12.52
N GLN A 442 6.00 20.69 12.82
CA GLN A 442 7.34 20.46 13.36
C GLN A 442 8.44 20.76 12.33
N PHE A 443 8.24 20.37 11.07
CA PHE A 443 9.18 20.74 10.00
C PHE A 443 9.21 22.25 9.75
N VAL A 444 8.07 22.92 9.80
CA VAL A 444 8.00 24.38 9.66
C VAL A 444 8.82 25.09 10.74
N ASP A 445 8.78 24.61 11.98
CA ASP A 445 9.63 25.11 13.06
C ASP A 445 11.09 24.74 12.87
N LEU A 446 11.39 23.48 12.54
CA LEU A 446 12.74 22.98 12.33
C LEU A 446 13.48 23.74 11.22
N LEU A 447 12.77 24.07 10.13
CA LEU A 447 13.31 24.81 8.99
C LEU A 447 13.29 26.33 9.21
N GLY A 448 12.67 26.83 10.28
CA GLY A 448 12.57 28.26 10.57
C GLY A 448 11.75 29.03 9.53
N ILE A 449 10.72 28.41 8.94
CA ILE A 449 9.87 29.00 7.88
C ILE A 449 8.45 29.33 8.35
N ARG A 450 8.24 29.43 9.67
CA ARG A 450 6.92 29.67 10.27
C ARG A 450 6.27 30.96 9.78
N ASP A 451 7.03 32.02 9.64
CA ASP A 451 6.59 33.34 9.13
C ASP A 451 6.29 33.35 7.62
N ARG A 452 6.75 32.32 6.91
CA ARG A 452 6.53 32.11 5.47
C ARG A 452 5.53 31.00 5.20
N THR A 453 4.81 30.50 6.19
CA THR A 453 3.90 29.35 6.02
C THR A 453 2.45 29.76 6.23
N GLU A 454 1.60 29.39 5.28
CA GLU A 454 0.16 29.40 5.42
C GLU A 454 -0.36 27.97 5.54
N PHE A 455 -0.92 27.64 6.70
CA PHE A 455 -1.61 26.37 6.88
C PHE A 455 -2.99 26.43 6.23
N TYR A 456 -3.22 25.53 5.28
CA TYR A 456 -4.44 25.42 4.51
C TYR A 456 -5.61 24.96 5.37
N GLU A 457 -6.68 25.76 5.41
CA GLU A 457 -7.90 25.50 6.19
C GLU A 457 -9.14 25.44 5.26
N PRO A 458 -9.35 24.34 4.51
CA PRO A 458 -10.38 24.24 3.47
C PRO A 458 -11.81 24.34 3.99
N ALA A 459 -12.03 24.08 5.28
CA ALA A 459 -13.33 24.23 5.92
C ALA A 459 -13.65 25.67 6.35
N LYS A 460 -12.66 26.58 6.34
CA LYS A 460 -12.79 27.96 6.82
C LYS A 460 -12.62 28.99 5.71
N HIS A 461 -11.76 28.70 4.74
CA HIS A 461 -11.35 29.68 3.74
C HIS A 461 -11.34 29.07 2.34
N ARG A 462 -11.70 29.91 1.37
CA ARG A 462 -11.20 29.79 -0.01
C ARG A 462 -10.04 30.76 -0.17
N TYR A 463 -9.02 30.37 -0.93
CA TYR A 463 -7.80 31.15 -1.07
C TYR A 463 -7.78 31.78 -2.45
N LEU A 464 -7.77 33.10 -2.53
CA LEU A 464 -7.52 33.82 -3.79
C LEU A 464 -6.05 34.23 -3.80
N ILE A 465 -5.32 33.78 -4.82
CA ILE A 465 -3.87 33.88 -4.89
C ILE A 465 -3.50 34.68 -6.13
N HIS A 466 -2.80 35.80 -5.93
CA HIS A 466 -2.37 36.66 -7.04
C HIS A 466 -1.32 35.98 -7.93
N GLN A 467 -0.30 35.37 -7.34
CA GLN A 467 0.71 34.56 -8.04
C GLN A 467 0.92 33.23 -7.33
N LEU A 468 0.46 32.15 -7.98
CA LEU A 468 0.65 30.78 -7.52
C LEU A 468 1.79 30.13 -8.30
N TYR A 469 2.78 29.65 -7.57
CA TYR A 469 3.90 28.87 -8.09
C TYR A 469 3.62 27.39 -7.83
N VAL A 470 3.75 26.54 -8.84
CA VAL A 470 3.62 25.08 -8.72
C VAL A 470 4.88 24.45 -9.32
N ILE A 471 5.63 23.73 -8.49
CA ILE A 471 6.77 22.94 -8.96
C ILE A 471 6.29 21.55 -9.36
N GLU A 472 6.59 21.15 -10.59
CA GLU A 472 6.26 19.85 -11.17
C GLU A 472 7.50 19.11 -11.66
N TRP A 473 7.41 17.77 -11.64
CA TRP A 473 8.45 16.86 -12.10
C TRP A 473 8.04 16.28 -13.46
N ASN A 474 8.33 17.02 -14.53
CA ASN A 474 7.91 16.62 -15.87
C ASN A 474 8.75 15.45 -16.36
N VAL A 475 8.07 14.39 -16.79
CA VAL A 475 8.72 13.21 -17.35
C VAL A 475 9.10 13.52 -18.79
N THR A 476 10.39 13.44 -19.13
CA THR A 476 10.85 13.73 -20.50
C THR A 476 10.47 12.59 -21.46
N LYS A 477 10.46 12.91 -22.77
CA LYS A 477 10.16 11.95 -23.85
C LYS A 477 11.01 10.67 -23.79
N GLU A 478 12.19 10.74 -23.18
CA GLU A 478 13.17 9.66 -23.10
C GLU A 478 12.85 8.64 -22.00
N LEU A 479 12.22 9.06 -20.89
CA LEU A 479 11.77 8.15 -19.81
C LEU A 479 10.57 7.29 -20.21
N PHE A 480 9.82 7.63 -21.25
CA PHE A 480 8.60 6.90 -21.63
C PHE A 480 8.85 5.57 -22.35
N LYS A 481 10.06 4.99 -22.25
CA LYS A 481 10.37 3.64 -22.77
C LYS A 481 10.59 2.64 -21.63
N PRO A 482 9.95 1.46 -21.71
CA PRO A 482 8.63 1.15 -21.21
C PRO A 482 8.60 0.86 -19.69
N LEU A 483 7.40 1.05 -19.13
CA LEU A 483 6.92 0.74 -17.76
C LEU A 483 7.00 1.88 -16.74
N TYR A 484 6.41 3.02 -17.11
CA TYR A 484 6.21 4.15 -16.21
C TYR A 484 4.98 3.93 -15.31
N TYR A 485 5.09 4.24 -14.02
CA TYR A 485 3.99 4.15 -13.07
C TYR A 485 3.46 5.52 -12.66
N PRO A 486 2.13 5.68 -12.48
CA PRO A 486 1.54 6.88 -11.86
C PRO A 486 2.29 7.35 -10.61
N VAL A 487 2.68 6.40 -9.76
CA VAL A 487 3.39 6.65 -8.52
C VAL A 487 4.79 7.23 -8.70
N GLU A 488 5.40 7.04 -9.87
CA GLU A 488 6.70 7.62 -10.13
C GLU A 488 6.60 9.14 -10.28
N HIS A 489 5.45 9.72 -10.65
CA HIS A 489 5.33 11.16 -10.86
C HIS A 489 5.68 11.99 -9.63
N TYR A 490 5.43 11.50 -8.41
CA TYR A 490 5.70 12.24 -7.18
C TYR A 490 7.12 12.08 -6.63
N ILE A 491 7.95 11.21 -7.23
CA ILE A 491 9.36 11.09 -6.85
C ILE A 491 10.12 12.26 -7.49
N PRO A 492 10.77 13.15 -6.72
CA PRO A 492 11.56 14.23 -7.30
C PRO A 492 12.68 13.71 -8.21
N PRO A 493 13.19 14.52 -9.15
CA PRO A 493 14.41 14.21 -9.89
C PRO A 493 15.58 13.90 -8.95
N SER A 494 16.54 13.10 -9.40
CA SER A 494 17.60 12.55 -8.53
C SER A 494 18.40 13.67 -7.87
N SER A 495 18.75 14.71 -8.64
CA SER A 495 19.44 15.91 -8.13
C SER A 495 18.68 16.62 -7.02
N VAL A 496 17.36 16.77 -7.14
CA VAL A 496 16.50 17.38 -6.10
C VAL A 496 16.40 16.48 -4.88
N LEU A 497 16.22 15.17 -5.08
CA LEU A 497 16.06 14.24 -3.97
C LEU A 497 17.36 14.11 -3.16
N HIS A 498 18.52 14.06 -3.82
CA HIS A 498 19.83 14.12 -3.17
C HIS A 498 20.03 15.42 -2.40
N MET A 499 19.76 16.58 -3.03
CA MET A 499 19.85 17.88 -2.34
C MET A 499 19.00 17.87 -1.06
N THR A 500 17.77 17.38 -1.17
CA THR A 500 16.82 17.30 -0.05
C THR A 500 17.32 16.38 1.05
N HIS A 501 17.79 15.18 0.70
CA HIS A 501 18.38 14.22 1.62
C HIS A 501 19.58 14.82 2.37
N GLN A 502 20.52 15.44 1.66
CA GLN A 502 21.69 16.08 2.27
C GLN A 502 21.32 17.25 3.20
N LYS A 503 20.34 18.07 2.82
CA LYS A 503 19.84 19.16 3.68
C LYS A 503 19.20 18.61 4.95
N LEU A 504 18.44 17.51 4.84
CA LEU A 504 17.84 16.85 5.99
C LEU A 504 18.89 16.25 6.92
N LEU A 505 19.89 15.57 6.38
CA LEU A 505 21.01 15.04 7.18
C LEU A 505 21.76 16.16 7.91
N GLY A 506 21.95 17.33 7.28
CA GLY A 506 22.57 18.49 7.90
C GLY A 506 21.80 19.09 9.09
N LEU A 507 20.53 18.72 9.28
CA LEU A 507 19.71 19.11 10.45
C LEU A 507 19.85 18.13 11.62
N ILE A 508 20.48 16.98 11.43
CA ILE A 508 20.58 15.91 12.42
C ILE A 508 21.92 16.01 13.15
N PRO A 509 21.93 16.03 14.50
CA PRO A 509 23.18 15.94 15.25
C PRO A 509 23.94 14.64 14.94
N THR A 510 25.23 14.76 14.61
CA THR A 510 26.07 13.65 14.13
C THR A 510 26.72 12.81 15.23
N ASP A 511 26.51 13.15 16.51
CA ASP A 511 27.28 12.59 17.63
C ASP A 511 26.83 11.18 18.04
N ASN A 512 25.87 10.58 17.33
CA ASN A 512 25.28 9.30 17.68
C ASN A 512 25.86 8.14 16.88
N GLU A 513 26.09 7.02 17.56
CA GLU A 513 26.53 5.78 16.92
C GLU A 513 25.42 5.19 16.03
N ARG A 514 25.83 4.73 14.85
CA ARG A 514 24.97 4.02 13.88
C ARG A 514 24.94 2.54 14.22
N ASN A 515 24.07 2.17 15.17
CA ASN A 515 24.02 0.83 15.74
C ASN A 515 22.57 0.28 15.85
N LEU A 516 21.61 0.84 15.09
CA LEU A 516 20.20 0.47 15.23
C LEU A 516 19.66 -0.38 14.08
N VAL A 517 18.90 -1.43 14.42
CA VAL A 517 17.90 -2.04 13.54
C VAL A 517 16.56 -1.40 13.88
N VAL A 518 15.96 -0.67 12.92
CA VAL A 518 14.71 0.07 13.14
C VAL A 518 13.56 -0.61 12.41
N PHE A 519 12.48 -0.94 13.12
CA PHE A 519 11.22 -1.40 12.52
C PHE A 519 10.14 -0.32 12.61
N ILE A 520 9.55 0.04 11.47
CA ILE A 520 8.46 1.00 11.36
C ILE A 520 7.13 0.29 11.63
N GLN A 521 6.62 0.46 12.85
CA GLN A 521 5.31 -0.03 13.27
C GLN A 521 4.20 0.88 12.73
N ARG A 522 3.09 0.26 12.30
CA ARG A 522 1.83 0.95 12.02
C ARG A 522 0.84 0.64 13.13
N ASN A 523 0.28 1.68 13.76
CA ASN A 523 -0.81 1.53 14.74
C ASN A 523 -2.20 1.60 14.12
N GLU A 524 -2.27 1.68 12.80
CA GLU A 524 -3.54 1.83 12.08
C GLU A 524 -4.27 0.49 11.96
N GLU A 525 -5.59 0.55 11.72
CA GLU A 525 -6.42 -0.62 11.47
C GLU A 525 -6.06 -1.35 10.17
N GLN A 526 -5.32 -0.70 9.27
CA GLN A 526 -4.95 -1.22 7.95
C GLN A 526 -3.43 -1.38 7.83
N ARG A 527 -3.01 -2.44 7.14
CA ARG A 527 -1.61 -2.79 6.87
C ARG A 527 -0.78 -3.02 8.15
N SER A 528 -1.40 -3.52 9.22
CA SER A 528 -0.72 -3.77 10.49
C SER A 528 -0.65 -5.25 10.84
N ILE A 529 0.32 -5.61 11.68
CA ILE A 529 0.30 -6.84 12.47
C ILE A 529 -0.32 -6.47 13.81
N ARG A 530 -1.11 -7.35 14.43
CA ARG A 530 -1.68 -7.08 15.76
C ARG A 530 -0.78 -7.61 16.86
N ASP A 531 -0.36 -8.88 16.77
CA ASP A 531 0.63 -9.49 17.65
C ASP A 531 2.04 -9.38 17.07
N HIS A 532 2.76 -8.38 17.54
CA HIS A 532 4.14 -8.14 17.15
C HIS A 532 5.17 -8.92 17.99
N THR A 533 4.75 -9.69 19.00
CA THR A 533 5.66 -10.24 20.02
C THR A 533 6.76 -11.09 19.40
N LYS A 534 6.39 -12.06 18.56
CA LYS A 534 7.34 -12.94 17.87
C LYS A 534 8.20 -12.18 16.88
N LEU A 535 7.64 -11.16 16.23
CA LEU A 535 8.35 -10.33 15.27
C LEU A 535 9.46 -9.53 15.96
N TYR A 536 9.14 -8.88 17.07
CA TYR A 536 10.10 -8.09 17.84
C TYR A 536 11.18 -8.96 18.45
N GLN A 537 10.82 -10.11 19.01
CA GLN A 537 11.80 -11.08 19.49
C GLN A 537 12.75 -11.55 18.40
N MET A 538 12.26 -11.76 17.17
CA MET A 538 13.10 -12.15 16.05
C MET A 538 14.05 -11.02 15.64
N PHE A 539 13.56 -9.79 15.51
CA PHE A 539 14.43 -8.66 15.15
C PHE A 539 15.48 -8.36 16.21
N ASP A 540 15.08 -8.38 17.49
CA ASP A 540 15.97 -8.21 18.63
C ASP A 540 17.07 -9.28 18.65
N TYR A 541 16.67 -10.55 18.49
CA TYR A 541 17.61 -11.67 18.39
C TYR A 541 18.63 -11.52 17.24
N VAL A 542 18.18 -11.07 16.06
CA VAL A 542 19.10 -10.84 14.94
C VAL A 542 19.99 -9.63 15.21
N ALA A 543 19.47 -8.54 15.76
CA ALA A 543 20.26 -7.35 16.10
C ALA A 543 21.35 -7.65 17.14
N GLU A 544 21.00 -8.34 18.23
CA GLU A 544 21.93 -8.74 19.30
C GLU A 544 23.09 -9.58 18.76
N LYS A 545 22.82 -10.50 17.82
CA LYS A 545 23.88 -11.30 17.17
C LYS A 545 24.94 -10.46 16.48
N PHE A 546 24.62 -9.26 16.02
CA PHE A 546 25.59 -8.35 15.39
C PHE A 546 26.07 -7.24 16.32
N GLY A 547 25.71 -7.28 17.62
CA GLY A 547 26.03 -6.23 18.59
C GLY A 547 25.28 -4.92 18.33
N LEU A 548 24.08 -5.01 17.76
CA LEU A 548 23.22 -3.87 17.45
C LEU A 548 22.05 -3.81 18.44
N GLU A 549 21.38 -2.66 18.48
CA GLU A 549 20.13 -2.49 19.23
C GLU A 549 18.93 -2.56 18.28
N PHE A 550 17.87 -3.24 18.69
CA PHE A 550 16.58 -3.19 18.00
C PHE A 550 15.70 -2.07 18.57
N GLN A 551 15.09 -1.27 17.69
CA GLN A 551 14.18 -0.19 18.06
C GLN A 551 12.92 -0.19 17.21
N VAL A 552 11.78 0.07 17.84
CA VAL A 552 10.49 0.22 17.16
C VAL A 552 10.21 1.71 16.94
N HIS A 553 9.98 2.08 15.69
CA HIS A 553 9.50 3.40 15.31
C HIS A 553 7.98 3.41 15.27
N ASN A 554 7.37 4.19 16.17
CA ASN A 554 5.94 4.48 16.17
C ASN A 554 5.72 5.97 15.86
N SER A 555 5.14 6.26 14.70
CA SER A 555 5.00 7.62 14.18
C SER A 555 4.12 8.53 15.03
N GLN A 556 3.28 7.97 15.93
CA GLN A 556 2.42 8.75 16.82
C GLN A 556 3.11 9.16 18.13
N GLU A 557 4.24 8.54 18.45
CA GLU A 557 4.93 8.72 19.74
C GLU A 557 6.18 9.61 19.64
N LEU A 558 6.76 9.72 18.45
CA LEU A 558 8.02 10.43 18.24
C LEU A 558 7.80 11.78 17.53
N SER A 559 8.47 12.82 18.01
CA SER A 559 8.65 14.08 17.28
C SER A 559 9.47 13.86 16.00
N VAL A 560 9.32 14.74 15.02
CA VAL A 560 10.08 14.70 13.74
C VAL A 560 11.59 14.61 14.01
N SER A 561 12.11 15.41 14.96
CA SER A 561 13.53 15.37 15.32
C SER A 561 13.97 14.02 15.87
N GLU A 562 13.14 13.37 16.70
CA GLU A 562 13.41 12.02 17.22
C GLU A 562 13.32 10.96 16.10
N GLN A 563 12.37 11.08 15.18
CA GLN A 563 12.27 10.20 14.01
C GLN A 563 13.50 10.31 13.12
N MET A 564 13.95 11.54 12.84
CA MET A 564 15.17 11.81 12.09
C MET A 564 16.39 11.20 12.77
N GLN A 565 16.56 11.40 14.08
CA GLN A 565 17.68 10.82 14.84
C GLN A 565 17.65 9.29 14.85
N LEU A 566 16.47 8.69 15.03
CA LEU A 566 16.30 7.24 15.03
C LEU A 566 16.69 6.64 13.67
N ALA A 567 16.17 7.20 12.58
CA ALA A 567 16.47 6.75 11.22
C ALA A 567 17.94 7.02 10.82
N HIS A 568 18.54 8.12 11.28
CA HIS A 568 19.95 8.43 11.05
C HIS A 568 20.90 7.40 11.67
N ARG A 569 20.55 6.84 12.83
CA ARG A 569 21.34 5.79 13.49
C ARG A 569 21.10 4.38 12.92
N ALA A 570 20.17 4.23 11.99
CA ALA A 570 19.81 2.93 11.45
C ALA A 570 20.95 2.33 10.59
N VAL A 571 21.30 1.08 10.85
CA VAL A 571 22.01 0.21 9.89
C VAL A 571 21.02 -0.51 8.98
N ALA A 572 19.81 -0.78 9.49
CA ALA A 572 18.70 -1.32 8.73
C ALA A 572 17.39 -0.62 9.11
N LEU A 573 16.60 -0.25 8.11
CA LEU A 573 15.26 0.31 8.26
C LEU A 573 14.25 -0.65 7.62
N ILE A 574 13.35 -1.19 8.43
CA ILE A 574 12.41 -2.24 8.04
C ILE A 574 11.00 -1.69 8.18
N GLY A 575 10.12 -1.95 7.21
CA GLY A 575 8.74 -1.52 7.33
C GLY A 575 7.82 -2.08 6.26
N TYR A 576 6.53 -2.03 6.54
CA TYR A 576 5.50 -2.27 5.54
C TYR A 576 5.51 -1.20 4.47
N HIS A 577 5.20 -1.59 3.23
CA HIS A 577 4.95 -0.67 2.14
C HIS A 577 3.94 0.40 2.57
N GLY A 578 4.39 1.64 2.60
CA GLY A 578 3.58 2.78 3.01
C GLY A 578 4.43 3.91 3.57
N ALA A 579 3.74 4.98 3.97
CA ALA A 579 4.39 6.27 4.17
C ALA A 579 5.56 6.28 5.16
N GLY A 580 5.52 5.42 6.18
CA GLY A 580 6.60 5.31 7.16
C GLY A 580 7.98 5.00 6.55
N LEU A 581 8.06 4.28 5.41
CA LEU A 581 9.33 4.01 4.73
C LEU A 581 10.00 5.27 4.17
N ALA A 582 9.27 6.39 4.05
CA ALA A 582 9.86 7.68 3.69
C ALA A 582 10.89 8.20 4.72
N ASN A 583 10.92 7.62 5.93
CA ASN A 583 11.99 7.87 6.91
C ASN A 583 13.40 7.54 6.37
N MET A 584 13.53 6.80 5.25
CA MET A 584 14.82 6.64 4.57
C MET A 584 15.47 7.97 4.17
N MET A 585 14.69 9.05 4.01
CA MET A 585 15.19 10.41 3.78
C MET A 585 16.04 10.96 4.93
N PHE A 586 16.10 10.28 6.07
CA PHE A 586 16.91 10.66 7.23
C PHE A 586 18.02 9.64 7.51
N CYS A 587 18.10 8.55 6.74
CA CYS A 587 19.12 7.52 6.90
C CYS A 587 20.46 7.97 6.31
N GLN A 588 21.54 7.50 6.92
CA GLN A 588 22.88 7.59 6.34
C GLN A 588 23.02 6.65 5.13
N GLU A 589 24.00 6.92 4.27
CA GLU A 589 24.36 6.05 3.14
C GLU A 589 24.58 4.59 3.58
N ASP A 590 24.38 3.65 2.66
CA ASP A 590 24.47 2.20 2.88
C ASP A 590 23.45 1.59 3.85
N THR A 591 22.44 2.35 4.35
CA THR A 591 21.40 1.76 5.22
C THR A 591 20.59 0.74 4.43
N ALA A 592 20.46 -0.48 4.96
CA ALA A 592 19.64 -1.51 4.36
C ALA A 592 18.16 -1.15 4.51
N ILE A 593 17.47 -0.92 3.40
CA ILE A 593 16.02 -0.68 3.38
C ILE A 593 15.31 -1.99 3.10
N ILE A 594 14.53 -2.50 4.04
CA ILE A 594 13.81 -3.77 3.93
C ILE A 594 12.30 -3.49 3.89
N GLU A 595 11.72 -3.60 2.70
CA GLU A 595 10.28 -3.44 2.49
C GLU A 595 9.55 -4.78 2.67
N ILE A 596 8.50 -4.77 3.49
CA ILE A 596 7.46 -5.80 3.48
C ILE A 596 6.36 -5.30 2.51
N PRO A 597 6.24 -5.87 1.30
CA PRO A 597 5.31 -5.37 0.30
C PRO A 597 3.85 -5.58 0.72
N VAL A 598 2.91 -4.99 -0.03
CA VAL A 598 1.48 -5.20 0.15
C VAL A 598 0.84 -5.62 -1.17
N PHE A 599 -0.14 -6.52 -1.12
CA PHE A 599 -0.79 -7.08 -2.30
C PHE A 599 -2.15 -6.41 -2.60
N PRO A 600 -2.49 -6.14 -3.86
CA PRO A 600 -1.59 -6.16 -5.02
C PRO A 600 -0.54 -5.05 -4.92
N THR A 601 0.73 -5.39 -5.20
CA THR A 601 1.83 -4.42 -5.16
C THR A 601 1.82 -3.62 -6.46
N GLU A 602 1.41 -2.36 -6.38
CA GLU A 602 1.83 -1.37 -7.37
C GLU A 602 3.32 -1.09 -7.12
N VAL A 603 4.08 -0.72 -8.15
CA VAL A 603 5.53 -0.46 -8.04
C VAL A 603 5.88 0.32 -6.79
N SER A 604 6.94 -0.11 -6.11
CA SER A 604 7.37 0.51 -4.88
C SER A 604 8.08 1.85 -5.17
N PRO A 605 7.51 3.01 -4.79
CA PRO A 605 8.21 4.27 -4.90
C PRO A 605 9.44 4.32 -3.98
N PHE A 606 9.44 3.49 -2.93
CA PHE A 606 10.57 3.35 -2.00
C PHE A 606 11.76 2.65 -2.65
N ALA A 607 11.51 1.68 -3.53
CA ALA A 607 12.55 1.04 -4.33
C ALA A 607 13.27 2.07 -5.24
N ARG A 608 12.50 2.97 -5.85
CA ARG A 608 13.02 4.09 -6.66
C ARG A 608 13.82 5.09 -5.82
N MET A 609 13.27 5.54 -4.70
CA MET A 609 13.98 6.44 -3.79
C MET A 609 15.28 5.82 -3.26
N ALA A 610 15.26 4.52 -2.91
CA ALA A 610 16.45 3.79 -2.49
C ALA A 610 17.49 3.69 -3.62
N SER A 611 17.06 3.47 -4.87
CA SER A 611 17.97 3.49 -6.02
C SER A 611 18.64 4.86 -6.18
N ILE A 612 17.86 5.96 -6.13
CA ILE A 612 18.41 7.33 -6.20
C ILE A 612 19.38 7.58 -5.05
N LEU A 613 18.97 7.35 -3.81
CA LEU A 613 19.76 7.59 -2.61
C LEU A 613 20.82 6.52 -2.32
N ARG A 614 21.03 5.58 -3.27
CA ARG A 614 22.03 4.51 -3.21
C ARG A 614 21.93 3.59 -1.99
N PHE A 615 20.72 3.39 -1.49
CA PHE A 615 20.49 2.43 -0.42
C PHE A 615 20.40 0.99 -0.95
N PRO A 616 21.04 0.02 -0.27
CA PRO A 616 20.75 -1.39 -0.49
C PRO A 616 19.28 -1.70 -0.22
N TYR A 617 18.55 -2.15 -1.24
CA TYR A 617 17.10 -2.36 -1.16
C TYR A 617 16.73 -3.84 -1.14
N TYR A 618 15.92 -4.23 -0.17
CA TYR A 618 15.47 -5.60 0.05
C TYR A 618 13.94 -5.65 0.08
N THR A 619 13.37 -6.76 -0.37
CA THR A 619 11.93 -7.01 -0.31
C THR A 619 11.64 -8.41 0.24
N VAL A 620 10.51 -8.56 0.93
CA VAL A 620 10.07 -9.84 1.53
C VAL A 620 8.68 -10.24 1.03
N PRO A 621 8.55 -10.72 -0.23
CA PRO A 621 7.24 -10.94 -0.86
C PRO A 621 6.34 -11.94 -0.13
N LYS A 622 6.90 -12.95 0.55
CA LYS A 622 6.09 -13.91 1.31
C LYS A 622 5.46 -13.29 2.56
N ALA A 623 5.97 -12.16 3.04
CA ALA A 623 5.38 -11.40 4.14
C ALA A 623 4.34 -10.38 3.66
N SER A 624 4.00 -10.38 2.37
CA SER A 624 3.00 -9.49 1.82
C SER A 624 1.63 -9.73 2.45
N ILE A 625 1.00 -8.63 2.86
CA ILE A 625 -0.38 -8.60 3.35
C ILE A 625 -1.25 -7.83 2.35
N GLY A 626 -2.57 -8.00 2.38
CA GLY A 626 -3.45 -7.19 1.53
C GLY A 626 -3.29 -5.69 1.81
N ARG A 627 -3.34 -4.85 0.77
CA ARG A 627 -3.13 -3.39 0.87
C ARG A 627 -4.03 -2.69 1.90
N TYR A 628 -5.20 -3.26 2.22
CA TYR A 628 -6.13 -2.73 3.21
C TYR A 628 -6.39 -3.71 4.36
N ASP A 629 -5.62 -4.79 4.42
CA ASP A 629 -5.80 -5.85 5.41
C ASP A 629 -4.79 -5.70 6.53
N SER A 630 -5.13 -6.26 7.68
CA SER A 630 -4.23 -6.40 8.83
C SER A 630 -4.28 -7.86 9.27
N VAL A 631 -3.14 -8.38 9.69
CA VAL A 631 -2.99 -9.78 10.11
C VAL A 631 -2.78 -9.87 11.60
N GLU A 632 -3.26 -10.94 12.23
CA GLU A 632 -2.99 -11.14 13.66
C GLU A 632 -1.48 -11.39 13.87
N SER A 633 -0.90 -12.26 13.05
CA SER A 633 0.53 -12.54 13.02
C SER A 633 0.97 -12.90 11.61
N LEU A 634 2.28 -12.81 11.34
CA LEU A 634 2.84 -13.28 10.07
C LEU A 634 2.96 -14.82 10.07
N PRO A 635 2.72 -15.48 8.92
CA PRO A 635 3.00 -16.90 8.76
C PRO A 635 4.46 -17.23 9.09
N GLN A 636 4.71 -18.44 9.60
CA GLN A 636 6.05 -18.87 10.01
C GLN A 636 7.09 -18.76 8.87
N ASP A 637 6.70 -19.12 7.64
CA ASP A 637 7.56 -19.01 6.47
C ASP A 637 7.90 -17.55 6.13
N SER A 638 6.95 -16.63 6.33
CA SER A 638 7.14 -15.20 6.14
C SER A 638 8.09 -14.62 7.19
N MET A 639 7.93 -15.05 8.45
CA MET A 639 8.83 -14.71 9.55
C MET A 639 10.25 -15.18 9.29
N ALA A 640 10.43 -16.43 8.84
CA ALA A 640 11.74 -16.99 8.52
C ALA A 640 12.41 -16.26 7.34
N GLN A 641 11.64 -15.88 6.31
CA GLN A 641 12.18 -15.11 5.20
C GLN A 641 12.64 -13.71 5.63
N LEU A 642 11.88 -13.06 6.51
CA LEU A 642 12.20 -11.74 7.04
C LEU A 642 13.44 -11.77 7.94
N GLU A 643 13.52 -12.74 8.86
CA GLU A 643 14.71 -13.00 9.70
C GLU A 643 15.96 -13.14 8.83
N HIS A 644 15.87 -14.00 7.83
CA HIS A 644 16.99 -14.32 6.98
C HIS A 644 17.38 -13.16 6.05
N THR A 645 16.41 -12.35 5.60
CA THR A 645 16.69 -11.13 4.82
C THR A 645 17.43 -10.10 5.66
N LEU A 646 17.00 -9.87 6.91
CA LEU A 646 17.71 -8.99 7.84
C LEU A 646 19.12 -9.51 8.15
N TYR A 647 19.26 -10.80 8.45
CA TYR A 647 20.57 -11.38 8.72
C TYR A 647 21.54 -11.15 7.56
N LEU A 648 21.12 -11.45 6.32
CA LEU A 648 21.96 -11.31 5.14
C LEU A 648 22.24 -9.84 4.79
N SER A 649 21.32 -8.92 5.04
CA SER A 649 21.57 -7.49 4.81
C SER A 649 22.63 -6.94 5.74
N LEU A 650 22.65 -7.37 7.01
CA LEU A 650 23.68 -7.00 7.99
C LEU A 650 25.05 -7.59 7.65
N VAL A 651 25.09 -8.84 7.15
CA VAL A 651 26.34 -9.43 6.60
C VAL A 651 26.82 -8.65 5.39
N SER A 652 25.92 -8.26 4.48
CA SER A 652 26.27 -7.44 3.31
C SER A 652 26.76 -6.04 3.69
N PHE A 653 26.31 -5.51 4.82
CA PHE A 653 26.83 -4.26 5.41
C PHE A 653 28.25 -4.43 5.98
N GLY A 654 28.78 -5.66 6.04
CA GLY A 654 30.13 -5.95 6.52
C GLY A 654 30.20 -6.30 8.01
N LEU A 655 29.06 -6.51 8.68
CA LEU A 655 29.04 -6.95 10.07
C LEU A 655 29.27 -8.46 10.18
N THR A 656 29.98 -8.87 11.23
CA THR A 656 30.16 -10.27 11.58
C THR A 656 29.32 -10.62 12.81
N PRO A 657 28.58 -11.75 12.80
CA PRO A 657 27.87 -12.19 13.99
C PRO A 657 28.85 -12.54 15.12
N GLN A 658 28.47 -12.24 16.37
CA GLN A 658 29.25 -12.44 17.60
C GLN A 658 29.10 -13.85 18.18
#